data_AF-A0ABD3RS31-F1
#
_entry.id   AF-A0ABD3RS31-F1
#
_cell.length_a   1.000
_cell.length_b   1.000
_cell.length_c   1.000
_cell.angle_alpha   90.00
_cell.angle_beta   90.00
_cell.angle_gamma   90.00
#
_symmetry.space_group_name_H-M   'P 1'
#
loop_
_entity.id
_entity.type
_entity.pdbx_description
1 polymer ?
#
loop_
_entity_poly.entity_id
_entity_poly.type
_entity_poly.pdbx_seq_one_letter_code
_entity_poly.pdbx_strand_id
1 'polypeptide(L)'
;MSSKFPSAIHLASSLVLVALSSAVVSGEETRDLEGHWVPDDWPHTPTGWWSPKREADSSGKSGKGSKSNKSGSASTEGLGQLRHEPWGPHAWNRPKPDLSGKSAKGSKGSKNSTRSNRSTRSKRSTRSRRSRSSKASERPSSDGGKWVLAWAPPKDDAWGWSEPEPDPEPSGKSGKSGGSKSGKSGGNADDDGSVYEEEWGGSYNHDPELCHAKCEGDLCTYTSKVAYYASEFGAFYFEECPESGNYPKLAMEIGKTYRFVQAHVTNWFHPLGFAYGQDGALAGAPELEEEYLSYQKNGEDVTLDGYEPEFAWPIEEWVSNGVYYVEVTLPIDFSYKEDLFYFCHIHQYFGARIKLMKNGKIINPLPLPEHKLVPPPPSEYDQHCGTYGLIAETAGPGIIGDGWSHSMLGDFRLPHPECPSEFICEEDKTTFATCTDAINCHMFNGMTTNENYSEVALFLHQMIPHHQQAVNQAKSLLLYGGFSCPQENLGSDDYDCVFENLLRSIINAQNAQVQAFRELLESYTFPEFDQCDLKKSGAESSNQASQYDFEDITRYSGWAGDRVNDSTRFLEEDKNLDEEVVKGGRGLVDDGICRGDCSTAKDGKEVCIFTVKLAIFESDLGAWYFEECGKDNLYPVIGVEIGASTVFVQEDITNWYHPLGFAYFVDGAHVDKPEVEEEYLTYRLDADDIGLDGYEPLFLHSPTEWIEYGTFSVELNFPKDYDQDLFYFCHVHYSMSGRIKLLKNGTPVNKADSPVIPYSHPPPSEYDRSCGTYGLSPFQLPNTECPKTFVCDKQSKFAECLNTMNCYMMVGMTTYSSEGDNALFLHQMIPHHINAVNMAKALFKADVLNCPDLLNNTDDCKLSIILWDIIGNQNLQIQTMYQLLAEQGDKKKNDCVVDIHHGTRIR
;
A
#
# COMPACT_ATOMS: atom_id res chain seq x y z
N MET A 1 43.02 -11.15 21.16
CA MET A 1 43.92 -10.36 20.29
C MET A 1 43.24 -10.27 18.93
N SER A 2 42.41 -9.28 18.61
CA SER A 2 42.36 -7.83 18.91
C SER A 2 43.01 -6.95 17.84
N SER A 3 42.25 -6.68 16.78
CA SER A 3 42.39 -5.50 15.94
C SER A 3 41.00 -5.11 15.41
N LYS A 4 40.22 -4.37 16.21
CA LYS A 4 39.07 -3.64 15.67
C LYS A 4 39.61 -2.49 14.80
N PHE A 5 39.03 -2.30 13.63
CA PHE A 5 39.00 -1.02 12.92
C PHE A 5 37.54 -0.74 12.54
N PRO A 6 37.08 0.51 12.60
CA PRO A 6 35.67 0.84 12.42
C PRO A 6 35.29 0.92 10.94
N SER A 7 34.03 0.61 10.64
CA SER A 7 33.37 1.08 9.42
C SER A 7 33.34 2.60 9.39
N ALA A 8 33.54 3.20 8.22
CA ALA A 8 33.44 4.64 8.00
C ALA A 8 32.59 4.86 6.74
N ILE A 9 31.28 5.03 6.95
CA ILE A 9 30.33 5.45 5.92
C ILE A 9 30.22 6.97 5.97
N HIS A 10 30.05 7.61 4.82
CA HIS A 10 30.15 9.06 4.68
C HIS A 10 28.84 9.78 4.98
N LEU A 11 28.63 10.16 6.25
CA LEU A 11 27.69 11.22 6.58
C LEU A 11 28.16 12.54 5.97
N ALA A 12 27.32 13.16 5.14
CA ALA A 12 27.51 14.51 4.59
C ALA A 12 26.70 15.57 5.36
N SER A 13 26.66 15.48 6.69
CA SER A 13 25.82 16.33 7.54
C SER A 13 26.46 17.68 7.90
N SER A 14 25.67 18.74 7.85
CA SER A 14 26.07 20.11 8.18
C SER A 14 26.51 20.30 9.63
N LEU A 15 27.76 20.73 9.87
CA LEU A 15 28.16 21.41 11.13
C LEU A 15 29.52 22.13 11.03
N VAL A 16 29.52 23.44 11.22
CA VAL A 16 30.74 24.25 11.49
C VAL A 16 30.49 25.12 12.72
N LEU A 17 31.32 24.98 13.75
CA LEU A 17 31.10 25.61 15.06
C LEU A 17 32.41 26.15 15.65
N VAL A 18 32.52 27.49 15.75
CA VAL A 18 33.53 28.17 16.57
C VAL A 18 32.89 29.38 17.24
N ALA A 19 33.09 29.52 18.55
CA ALA A 19 32.52 30.60 19.38
C ALA A 19 33.60 31.62 19.83
N LEU A 20 33.17 32.59 20.65
CA LEU A 20 33.91 33.78 21.14
C LEU A 20 33.94 34.93 20.09
N SER A 21 33.64 36.19 20.41
CA SER A 21 33.84 36.91 21.68
C SER A 21 32.72 37.91 22.02
N SER A 22 32.79 38.52 23.22
CA SER A 22 31.72 39.34 23.80
C SER A 22 31.79 40.85 23.48
N ALA A 23 30.61 41.49 23.59
CA ALA A 23 30.36 42.86 24.06
C ALA A 23 30.59 44.09 23.13
N VAL A 24 29.47 44.79 22.86
CA VAL A 24 29.22 46.24 23.00
C VAL A 24 30.26 47.24 22.43
N VAL A 25 29.84 48.01 21.42
CA VAL A 25 29.93 49.50 21.42
C VAL A 25 28.97 50.11 20.38
N SER A 26 28.62 51.38 20.56
CA SER A 26 27.64 52.19 19.82
C SER A 26 28.23 53.05 18.68
N GLY A 27 27.35 53.54 17.79
CA GLY A 27 27.58 54.68 16.88
C GLY A 27 27.16 54.35 15.44
N GLU A 28 26.13 54.94 14.85
CA GLU A 28 25.89 56.36 14.52
C GLU A 28 26.82 56.94 13.42
N GLU A 29 26.16 57.44 12.36
CA GLU A 29 26.57 58.49 11.43
C GLU A 29 27.86 58.36 10.59
N THR A 30 27.99 59.00 9.42
CA THR A 30 27.11 59.25 8.25
C THR A 30 28.03 59.71 7.08
N ARG A 31 27.46 59.99 5.89
CA ARG A 31 27.82 61.16 5.03
C ARG A 31 29.12 61.12 4.18
N ASP A 32 29.22 61.75 2.99
CA ASP A 32 28.22 62.41 2.10
C ASP A 32 28.83 62.74 0.69
N LEU A 33 27.99 63.15 -0.28
CA LEU A 33 28.30 63.90 -1.55
C LEU A 33 29.11 63.19 -2.69
N GLU A 34 28.91 63.45 -4.00
CA GLU A 34 27.89 64.26 -4.71
C GLU A 34 27.73 63.91 -6.22
N GLY A 35 26.50 64.09 -6.73
CA GLY A 35 26.21 64.68 -8.06
C GLY A 35 25.74 63.74 -9.19
N HIS A 36 24.71 64.05 -10.02
CA HIS A 36 23.82 65.23 -10.10
C HIS A 36 22.45 64.89 -10.73
N TRP A 37 21.39 65.50 -10.17
CA TRP A 37 20.11 65.96 -10.78
C TRP A 37 19.10 65.01 -11.48
N VAL A 38 17.85 65.19 -11.04
CA VAL A 38 16.53 64.71 -11.57
C VAL A 38 15.75 65.99 -12.05
N PRO A 39 14.40 66.15 -12.10
CA PRO A 39 13.20 65.29 -11.89
C PRO A 39 12.49 64.99 -13.25
N ASP A 40 11.25 64.50 -13.40
CA ASP A 40 10.12 64.07 -12.52
C ASP A 40 9.72 62.60 -12.88
N ASP A 41 8.65 61.91 -12.44
CA ASP A 41 7.44 62.21 -11.63
C ASP A 41 6.90 60.88 -10.99
N TRP A 42 5.74 60.88 -10.31
CA TRP A 42 5.09 59.75 -9.58
C TRP A 42 3.53 59.85 -9.68
N PRO A 43 2.67 59.00 -9.06
CA PRO A 43 2.88 57.76 -8.27
C PRO A 43 1.89 56.56 -8.52
N HIS A 44 2.11 55.46 -7.78
CA HIS A 44 1.14 54.45 -7.26
C HIS A 44 0.46 53.37 -8.15
N THR A 45 0.17 52.26 -7.46
CA THR A 45 -0.49 50.96 -7.75
C THR A 45 -1.92 51.04 -8.33
N PRO A 46 -2.47 50.02 -9.06
CA PRO A 46 -3.14 48.88 -8.38
C PRO A 46 -3.29 47.51 -9.12
N THR A 47 -3.69 46.49 -8.35
CA THR A 47 -4.51 45.27 -8.63
C THR A 47 -4.88 44.81 -10.06
N GLY A 48 -4.81 43.50 -10.29
CA GLY A 48 -6.03 42.67 -10.45
C GLY A 48 -6.40 42.04 -11.82
N TRP A 49 -6.33 40.71 -11.87
CA TRP A 49 -7.34 39.75 -12.41
C TRP A 49 -7.80 39.74 -13.90
N TRP A 50 -8.35 38.57 -14.28
CA TRP A 50 -9.11 38.17 -15.48
C TRP A 50 -8.38 37.80 -16.80
N SER A 51 -8.97 36.77 -17.44
CA SER A 51 -8.55 36.09 -18.67
C SER A 51 -9.21 36.67 -19.94
N PRO A 52 -8.75 36.29 -21.15
CA PRO A 52 -9.46 36.61 -22.39
C PRO A 52 -9.89 35.37 -23.21
N LYS A 53 -11.21 35.18 -23.38
CA LYS A 53 -11.73 34.57 -24.62
C LYS A 53 -11.52 35.54 -25.79
N ARG A 54 -11.34 35.01 -27.00
CA ARG A 54 -11.19 35.81 -28.23
C ARG A 54 -12.51 35.87 -29.01
N GLU A 55 -12.75 37.00 -29.66
CA GLU A 55 -13.70 37.12 -30.77
C GLU A 55 -12.99 37.65 -32.03
N ALA A 56 -13.73 37.80 -33.13
CA ALA A 56 -13.25 38.09 -34.48
C ALA A 56 -12.79 39.58 -34.66
N ASP A 57 -12.30 40.08 -35.82
CA ASP A 57 -12.49 39.60 -37.19
C ASP A 57 -11.47 40.19 -38.21
N SER A 58 -11.48 39.61 -39.42
CA SER A 58 -11.43 40.28 -40.74
C SER A 58 -10.14 40.31 -41.60
N SER A 59 -10.34 39.77 -42.82
CA SER A 59 -9.77 40.19 -44.12
C SER A 59 -8.37 39.69 -44.58
N GLY A 60 -8.20 39.46 -45.90
CA GLY A 60 -6.91 39.02 -46.49
C GLY A 60 -6.84 38.88 -48.03
N LYS A 61 -7.74 38.10 -48.65
CA LYS A 61 -7.89 37.84 -50.12
C LYS A 61 -6.81 37.00 -50.85
N SER A 62 -7.32 36.04 -51.64
CA SER A 62 -6.80 35.51 -52.93
C SER A 62 -5.52 34.62 -52.94
N GLY A 63 -5.38 33.64 -53.86
CA GLY A 63 -6.38 33.01 -54.73
C GLY A 63 -5.90 32.51 -56.10
N LYS A 64 -6.37 31.30 -56.50
CA LYS A 64 -6.16 30.56 -57.78
C LYS A 64 -4.86 29.73 -57.88
N GLY A 65 -4.95 28.54 -58.49
CA GLY A 65 -3.82 27.62 -58.76
C GLY A 65 -4.12 26.63 -59.89
N SER A 66 -4.76 25.50 -59.56
CA SER A 66 -5.35 24.48 -60.45
C SER A 66 -4.41 23.47 -61.16
N LYS A 67 -4.92 22.23 -61.29
CA LYS A 67 -4.47 21.08 -62.13
C LYS A 67 -3.31 20.21 -61.58
N SER A 68 -3.28 18.88 -61.80
CA SER A 68 -4.35 17.90 -62.17
C SER A 68 -3.84 16.43 -62.23
N ASN A 69 -4.71 15.45 -61.89
CA ASN A 69 -4.87 14.13 -62.56
C ASN A 69 -3.70 13.08 -62.51
N LYS A 70 -3.92 11.74 -62.60
CA LYS A 70 -5.10 10.85 -62.32
C LYS A 70 -4.74 9.35 -62.52
N SER A 71 -5.12 8.48 -61.57
CA SER A 71 -5.53 7.06 -61.74
C SER A 71 -5.77 6.46 -60.33
N GLY A 72 -6.82 5.69 -59.98
CA GLY A 72 -7.90 5.01 -60.72
C GLY A 72 -7.73 3.48 -60.59
N SER A 73 -8.68 2.65 -60.11
CA SER A 73 -10.16 2.69 -59.95
C SER A 73 -10.60 2.21 -58.54
N ALA A 74 -11.68 2.69 -57.89
CA ALA A 74 -13.13 2.62 -58.22
C ALA A 74 -13.70 1.18 -58.21
N SER A 75 -14.94 0.87 -57.78
CA SER A 75 -16.12 1.65 -57.29
C SER A 75 -17.22 0.65 -56.84
N THR A 76 -18.23 0.89 -55.99
CA THR A 76 -18.68 1.93 -55.00
C THR A 76 -19.79 1.22 -54.14
N GLU A 77 -20.72 1.75 -53.32
CA GLU A 77 -21.25 3.06 -52.84
C GLU A 77 -22.08 2.75 -51.55
N GLY A 78 -22.53 3.65 -50.66
CA GLY A 78 -22.47 5.12 -50.55
C GLY A 78 -23.14 5.60 -49.22
N LEU A 79 -22.90 6.84 -48.79
CA LEU A 79 -23.33 7.38 -47.48
C LEU A 79 -24.30 8.57 -47.58
N GLY A 80 -25.23 8.67 -46.63
CA GLY A 80 -26.13 9.81 -46.42
C GLY A 80 -25.63 10.73 -45.29
N GLN A 81 -25.81 12.04 -45.45
CA GLN A 81 -25.37 13.08 -44.50
C GLN A 81 -26.33 13.24 -43.31
N LEU A 82 -25.85 13.82 -42.18
CA LEU A 82 -26.30 15.14 -41.69
C LEU A 82 -25.63 15.61 -40.37
N ARG A 83 -24.92 16.75 -40.45
CA ARG A 83 -24.75 17.86 -39.47
C ARG A 83 -24.77 17.61 -37.94
N HIS A 84 -23.69 18.07 -37.28
CA HIS A 84 -23.75 18.64 -35.91
C HIS A 84 -24.25 20.09 -35.94
N GLU A 85 -24.88 20.57 -34.84
CA GLU A 85 -24.36 21.64 -33.95
C GLU A 85 -25.32 21.90 -32.75
N PRO A 86 -24.92 22.64 -31.67
CA PRO A 86 -25.10 22.13 -30.31
C PRO A 86 -26.08 22.92 -29.40
N TRP A 87 -26.38 22.36 -28.22
CA TRP A 87 -27.00 23.05 -27.09
C TRP A 87 -26.40 22.61 -25.74
N GLY A 88 -26.34 23.55 -24.79
CA GLY A 88 -25.78 23.39 -23.45
C GLY A 88 -26.75 22.87 -22.37
N PRO A 89 -26.34 22.91 -21.09
CA PRO A 89 -26.85 22.01 -20.05
C PRO A 89 -28.07 22.53 -19.27
N HIS A 90 -28.86 21.59 -18.72
CA HIS A 90 -29.78 21.85 -17.60
C HIS A 90 -29.90 20.65 -16.66
N ALA A 91 -29.98 20.95 -15.36
CA ALA A 91 -30.02 20.00 -14.25
C ALA A 91 -31.33 19.18 -14.19
N TRP A 92 -31.28 18.02 -13.53
CA TRP A 92 -32.42 17.13 -13.33
C TRP A 92 -32.73 16.87 -11.86
N ASN A 93 -33.92 17.29 -11.43
CA ASN A 93 -34.50 16.94 -10.13
C ASN A 93 -35.03 15.50 -10.13
N ARG A 94 -34.85 14.78 -9.01
CA ARG A 94 -35.47 13.47 -8.75
C ARG A 94 -37.02 13.59 -8.65
N PRO A 95 -37.80 12.70 -9.28
CA PRO A 95 -39.20 12.46 -8.92
C PRO A 95 -39.38 11.18 -8.10
N LYS A 96 -40.28 11.19 -7.10
CA LYS A 96 -40.72 9.99 -6.36
C LYS A 96 -41.83 9.24 -7.13
N PRO A 97 -41.99 7.92 -6.95
CA PRO A 97 -43.00 7.13 -7.65
C PRO A 97 -44.42 7.33 -7.07
N ASP A 98 -45.44 7.08 -7.90
CA ASP A 98 -46.87 7.07 -7.51
C ASP A 98 -47.53 5.72 -7.82
N LEU A 99 -48.59 5.39 -7.08
CA LEU A 99 -49.28 4.10 -7.06
C LEU A 99 -50.65 4.17 -7.75
N SER A 100 -50.82 3.52 -8.90
CA SER A 100 -52.14 2.96 -9.24
C SER A 100 -52.09 1.78 -10.22
N GLY A 101 -52.64 0.64 -9.81
CA GLY A 101 -52.82 -0.52 -10.68
C GLY A 101 -54.20 -0.54 -11.35
N LYS A 102 -54.33 -1.30 -12.45
CA LYS A 102 -55.63 -1.74 -13.01
C LYS A 102 -55.49 -3.11 -13.67
N SER A 103 -56.54 -3.92 -13.55
CA SER A 103 -56.59 -5.33 -14.00
C SER A 103 -57.67 -5.53 -15.05
N ALA A 104 -57.42 -6.36 -16.08
CA ALA A 104 -58.33 -7.42 -16.55
C ALA A 104 -57.86 -8.17 -17.81
N LYS A 105 -58.03 -9.51 -17.80
CA LYS A 105 -58.57 -10.41 -18.87
C LYS A 105 -58.15 -10.16 -20.34
N GLY A 106 -57.67 -11.12 -21.15
CA GLY A 106 -57.45 -12.57 -20.99
C GLY A 106 -58.41 -13.46 -21.82
N SER A 107 -57.89 -14.33 -22.71
CA SER A 107 -58.62 -15.48 -23.32
C SER A 107 -57.76 -16.45 -24.16
N LYS A 108 -57.94 -17.77 -23.90
CA LYS A 108 -58.17 -18.94 -24.83
C LYS A 108 -57.23 -19.14 -26.05
N GLY A 109 -56.83 -20.36 -26.45
CA GLY A 109 -57.07 -21.73 -25.93
C GLY A 109 -56.47 -22.80 -26.90
N SER A 110 -55.85 -23.89 -26.42
CA SER A 110 -56.47 -25.20 -26.08
C SER A 110 -56.87 -26.13 -27.24
N LYS A 111 -56.13 -27.26 -27.44
CA LYS A 111 -56.68 -28.63 -27.69
C LYS A 111 -55.63 -29.77 -27.72
N ASN A 112 -55.81 -30.75 -26.84
CA ASN A 112 -55.67 -32.23 -26.93
C ASN A 112 -54.99 -32.91 -28.16
N SER A 113 -54.31 -34.06 -28.07
CA SER A 113 -53.82 -34.94 -26.96
C SER A 113 -52.88 -36.05 -27.57
N THR A 114 -52.49 -37.25 -27.05
CA THR A 114 -53.04 -38.20 -26.05
C THR A 114 -52.07 -39.36 -25.68
N ARG A 115 -52.27 -39.98 -24.50
CA ARG A 115 -52.08 -41.43 -24.14
C ARG A 115 -50.68 -42.00 -23.73
N SER A 116 -50.64 -42.58 -22.51
CA SER A 116 -49.67 -43.56 -21.92
C SER A 116 -48.19 -43.12 -21.74
N ASN A 117 -47.44 -43.50 -20.68
CA ASN A 117 -47.62 -44.59 -19.70
C ASN A 117 -46.93 -44.38 -18.32
N ARG A 118 -47.65 -44.69 -17.23
CA ARG A 118 -47.27 -45.60 -16.09
C ARG A 118 -46.07 -45.33 -15.13
N SER A 119 -46.37 -44.67 -13.98
CA SER A 119 -45.97 -45.01 -12.57
C SER A 119 -44.48 -44.96 -12.11
N THR A 120 -44.04 -44.71 -10.86
CA THR A 120 -44.59 -44.40 -9.48
C THR A 120 -43.62 -43.42 -8.75
N ARG A 121 -43.90 -42.61 -7.71
CA ARG A 121 -45.01 -42.37 -6.74
C ARG A 121 -45.02 -43.09 -5.34
N SER A 122 -44.02 -42.87 -4.48
CA SER A 122 -44.10 -43.09 -3.00
C SER A 122 -42.91 -42.41 -2.25
N LYS A 123 -42.97 -41.89 -1.00
CA LYS A 123 -44.01 -41.24 -0.16
C LYS A 123 -43.32 -40.44 0.98
N ARG A 124 -44.04 -39.48 1.58
CA ARG A 124 -43.59 -38.62 2.71
C ARG A 124 -44.09 -39.14 4.07
N SER A 125 -43.24 -39.20 5.10
CA SER A 125 -43.59 -39.41 6.53
C SER A 125 -42.32 -39.11 7.38
N THR A 126 -42.20 -38.22 8.37
CA THR A 126 -43.00 -37.70 9.52
C THR A 126 -42.83 -38.42 10.88
N ARG A 127 -41.98 -37.83 11.74
CA ARG A 127 -42.24 -37.51 13.19
C ARG A 127 -42.13 -38.61 14.28
N SER A 128 -41.02 -38.60 15.04
CA SER A 128 -40.92 -38.89 16.51
C SER A 128 -39.46 -38.62 16.96
N ARG A 129 -39.01 -37.94 18.04
CA ARG A 129 -39.50 -37.52 19.38
C ARG A 129 -38.86 -38.32 20.56
N ARG A 130 -37.80 -37.74 21.16
CA ARG A 130 -37.21 -37.94 22.52
C ARG A 130 -36.82 -39.35 23.01
N SER A 131 -35.59 -39.44 23.52
CA SER A 131 -35.29 -40.11 24.81
C SER A 131 -34.10 -39.41 25.53
N ARG A 132 -33.84 -39.75 26.79
CA ARG A 132 -32.72 -39.29 27.64
C ARG A 132 -32.00 -40.51 28.22
N SER A 133 -30.68 -40.42 28.45
CA SER A 133 -29.94 -41.27 29.40
C SER A 133 -28.57 -40.67 29.73
N SER A 134 -28.00 -41.02 30.89
CA SER A 134 -26.78 -40.41 31.45
C SER A 134 -25.90 -41.43 32.19
N LYS A 135 -24.57 -41.24 32.09
CA LYS A 135 -23.43 -41.69 32.95
C LYS A 135 -22.13 -41.41 32.14
N ALA A 136 -20.98 -40.96 32.66
CA ALA A 136 -20.29 -41.01 33.96
C ALA A 136 -19.33 -42.21 34.14
N SER A 137 -18.16 -41.94 34.76
CA SER A 137 -16.93 -42.75 34.92
C SER A 137 -16.10 -42.93 33.62
N GLU A 138 -14.76 -43.11 33.62
CA GLU A 138 -13.79 -43.28 34.73
C GLU A 138 -12.35 -42.82 34.34
N ARG A 139 -11.41 -42.71 35.31
CA ARG A 139 -9.96 -42.51 35.08
C ARG A 139 -9.18 -43.85 35.14
N PRO A 140 -7.97 -43.91 34.55
CA PRO A 140 -6.83 -44.51 35.26
C PRO A 140 -5.57 -43.62 35.26
N SER A 141 -4.51 -44.04 35.96
CA SER A 141 -3.22 -43.34 36.08
C SER A 141 -2.04 -44.32 36.22
N SER A 142 -0.86 -43.92 35.73
CA SER A 142 0.47 -44.49 36.06
C SER A 142 1.53 -43.46 35.65
N ASP A 143 2.32 -42.84 36.53
CA ASP A 143 3.37 -43.34 37.44
C ASP A 143 4.56 -44.05 36.74
N GLY A 144 5.76 -43.46 36.87
CA GLY A 144 7.04 -44.06 36.48
C GLY A 144 8.19 -43.05 36.27
N GLY A 145 8.99 -42.76 37.31
CA GLY A 145 10.17 -41.86 37.22
C GLY A 145 11.41 -42.36 37.97
N LYS A 146 12.56 -41.65 37.86
CA LYS A 146 13.82 -41.69 38.66
C LYS A 146 14.90 -40.76 38.02
N TRP A 147 15.56 -39.79 38.70
CA TRP A 147 16.68 -39.86 39.68
C TRP A 147 18.09 -40.12 39.06
N VAL A 148 19.19 -39.36 39.28
CA VAL A 148 19.49 -38.05 39.95
C VAL A 148 20.87 -37.49 39.42
N LEU A 149 21.38 -36.38 40.00
CA LEU A 149 22.74 -35.73 39.91
C LEU A 149 22.88 -34.60 38.87
N ALA A 150 23.30 -33.33 39.11
CA ALA A 150 23.83 -32.54 40.25
C ALA A 150 25.38 -32.31 40.36
N TRP A 151 25.87 -31.10 39.96
CA TRP A 151 26.85 -30.23 40.64
C TRP A 151 27.03 -28.86 39.90
N ALA A 152 27.76 -27.90 40.49
CA ALA A 152 27.92 -26.48 40.07
C ALA A 152 29.27 -25.91 40.61
N PRO A 153 29.65 -24.60 40.48
CA PRO A 153 29.11 -23.47 39.70
C PRO A 153 30.06 -23.16 38.49
N PRO A 154 30.76 -22.01 38.25
CA PRO A 154 31.03 -20.76 39.01
C PRO A 154 30.38 -19.48 38.38
N LYS A 155 30.81 -18.29 38.86
CA LYS A 155 30.72 -16.96 38.22
C LYS A 155 31.86 -16.09 38.78
N ASP A 156 32.50 -15.30 37.92
CA ASP A 156 33.54 -14.30 38.21
C ASP A 156 33.55 -13.32 37.02
N ASP A 157 33.65 -11.98 37.08
CA ASP A 157 33.52 -10.92 38.11
C ASP A 157 33.38 -9.58 37.31
N ALA A 158 32.78 -8.44 37.67
CA ALA A 158 32.04 -7.84 38.81
C ALA A 158 31.00 -6.83 38.18
N TRP A 159 30.25 -5.91 38.80
CA TRP A 159 30.18 -5.20 40.09
C TRP A 159 28.68 -4.85 40.37
N GLY A 160 28.24 -4.26 41.51
CA GLY A 160 28.90 -4.01 42.79
C GLY A 160 28.55 -2.66 43.45
N TRP A 161 27.31 -2.49 43.94
CA TRP A 161 26.95 -1.45 44.94
C TRP A 161 26.08 -2.02 46.07
N SER A 162 26.24 -1.44 47.26
CA SER A 162 25.97 -2.00 48.59
C SER A 162 24.50 -2.12 49.02
N GLU A 163 24.26 -3.13 49.86
CA GLU A 163 23.04 -3.38 50.67
C GLU A 163 22.78 -2.30 51.74
N PRO A 164 21.61 -2.38 52.42
CA PRO A 164 21.65 -2.46 53.89
C PRO A 164 20.96 -3.73 54.46
N GLU A 165 21.48 -4.23 55.58
CA GLU A 165 21.03 -5.46 56.28
C GLU A 165 19.68 -5.32 57.05
N PRO A 166 19.02 -6.46 57.40
CA PRO A 166 17.63 -6.50 57.89
C PRO A 166 17.47 -6.70 59.43
N ASP A 167 16.21 -6.70 59.91
CA ASP A 167 15.60 -7.62 60.90
C ASP A 167 14.46 -6.96 61.74
N PRO A 168 13.53 -7.72 62.38
CA PRO A 168 13.15 -9.13 62.18
C PRO A 168 11.61 -9.37 62.08
N GLU A 169 11.18 -10.63 61.93
CA GLU A 169 9.76 -11.05 62.12
C GLU A 169 9.21 -10.78 63.54
N PRO A 170 7.89 -10.88 63.74
CA PRO A 170 7.43 -12.09 64.45
C PRO A 170 6.10 -12.71 63.98
N SER A 171 6.18 -13.94 63.45
CA SER A 171 5.27 -15.08 63.69
C SER A 171 3.77 -14.88 64.07
N GLY A 172 2.86 -15.44 63.25
CA GLY A 172 1.97 -16.49 63.78
C GLY A 172 0.43 -16.42 63.55
N LYS A 173 -0.11 -17.58 63.14
CA LYS A 173 -1.46 -18.14 63.41
C LYS A 173 -2.71 -17.56 62.71
N SER A 174 -3.09 -18.23 61.62
CA SER A 174 -4.42 -18.87 61.40
C SER A 174 -5.72 -18.15 61.84
N GLY A 175 -6.57 -17.80 60.86
CA GLY A 175 -7.98 -17.44 61.08
C GLY A 175 -8.84 -17.73 59.84
N LYS A 176 -10.15 -17.98 60.04
CA LYS A 176 -11.14 -18.19 58.95
C LYS A 176 -12.16 -17.06 58.90
N SER A 177 -12.65 -16.78 57.69
CA SER A 177 -14.02 -16.33 57.34
C SER A 177 -14.61 -15.06 57.99
N GLY A 178 -15.16 -14.17 57.15
CA GLY A 178 -16.14 -13.17 57.57
C GLY A 178 -16.36 -12.09 56.49
N GLY A 179 -17.55 -12.01 55.92
CA GLY A 179 -17.81 -11.11 54.78
C GLY A 179 -18.39 -9.74 55.15
N SER A 180 -18.44 -8.88 54.12
CA SER A 180 -19.38 -7.75 53.90
C SER A 180 -19.04 -6.32 54.36
N LYS A 181 -19.26 -5.41 53.39
CA LYS A 181 -19.80 -4.02 53.50
C LYS A 181 -18.89 -2.82 53.86
N SER A 182 -18.52 -2.10 52.80
CA SER A 182 -18.80 -0.66 52.55
C SER A 182 -18.46 0.42 53.61
N GLY A 183 -17.57 1.35 53.23
CA GLY A 183 -17.34 2.66 53.88
C GLY A 183 -16.69 3.65 52.89
N LYS A 184 -16.86 4.97 53.09
CA LYS A 184 -16.36 6.05 52.19
C LYS A 184 -15.20 6.86 52.82
N SER A 185 -14.53 7.62 51.93
CA SER A 185 -13.82 8.91 52.13
C SER A 185 -12.47 8.97 52.89
N GLY A 186 -11.36 9.01 52.14
CA GLY A 186 -10.71 10.26 51.69
C GLY A 186 -9.59 10.90 52.55
N GLY A 187 -8.45 11.26 51.92
CA GLY A 187 -7.44 12.17 52.49
C GLY A 187 -5.98 12.03 51.98
N ASN A 188 -5.66 12.67 50.85
CA ASN A 188 -4.35 13.15 50.30
C ASN A 188 -2.98 12.48 50.60
N ALA A 189 -2.22 12.26 49.51
CA ALA A 189 -0.81 12.61 49.22
C ALA A 189 0.33 12.05 50.14
N ASP A 190 1.52 11.66 49.67
CA ASP A 190 2.36 12.21 48.58
C ASP A 190 2.86 11.15 47.54
N ASP A 191 3.94 11.45 46.81
CA ASP A 191 4.29 10.95 45.44
C ASP A 191 5.67 10.20 45.35
N ASP A 192 6.06 9.79 44.14
CA ASP A 192 7.32 9.16 43.65
C ASP A 192 7.32 7.61 43.47
N GLY A 193 7.79 7.14 42.29
CA GLY A 193 7.98 5.72 41.94
C GLY A 193 7.49 5.29 40.54
N SER A 194 7.98 5.90 39.45
CA SER A 194 7.46 5.68 38.09
C SER A 194 7.86 4.35 37.41
N VAL A 195 6.89 3.74 36.73
CA VAL A 195 7.05 2.80 35.61
C VAL A 195 5.99 3.17 34.56
N TYR A 196 6.34 3.17 33.28
CA TYR A 196 5.40 3.45 32.19
C TYR A 196 4.73 2.15 31.72
N GLU A 197 3.54 1.87 32.24
CA GLU A 197 2.62 0.86 31.69
C GLU A 197 1.50 1.61 30.95
N GLU A 198 1.41 1.49 29.62
CA GLU A 198 0.27 2.00 28.86
C GLU A 198 -0.94 1.06 29.00
N GLU A 199 -1.78 1.29 30.01
CA GLU A 199 -3.11 0.66 30.06
C GLU A 199 -4.00 1.22 28.94
N TRP A 200 -4.02 0.54 27.79
CA TRP A 200 -5.00 0.74 26.71
C TRP A 200 -6.41 0.26 27.15
N GLY A 201 -7.01 0.99 28.10
CA GLY A 201 -8.25 0.63 28.79
C GLY A 201 -9.51 0.80 27.94
N GLY A 202 -10.10 -0.31 27.49
CA GLY A 202 -11.34 -0.31 26.71
C GLY A 202 -12.58 0.17 27.48
N SER A 203 -13.19 1.28 27.06
CA SER A 203 -14.48 1.76 27.61
C SER A 203 -15.25 2.66 26.62
N TYR A 204 -15.88 2.07 25.59
CA TYR A 204 -16.78 2.82 24.70
C TYR A 204 -18.21 2.94 25.25
N ASN A 205 -18.84 4.11 25.04
CA ASN A 205 -20.18 4.53 25.51
C ASN A 205 -20.34 4.87 27.02
N HIS A 206 -19.61 5.88 27.48
CA HIS A 206 -20.10 6.81 28.52
C HIS A 206 -20.07 8.27 28.02
N ASP A 207 -21.25 8.81 27.72
CA ASP A 207 -21.52 10.24 27.40
C ASP A 207 -21.51 11.09 28.70
N PRO A 208 -21.22 12.42 28.72
CA PRO A 208 -21.38 13.34 27.60
C PRO A 208 -20.41 14.57 27.54
N GLU A 209 -19.23 14.56 28.16
CA GLU A 209 -18.37 15.75 28.12
C GLU A 209 -17.79 15.99 26.71
N LEU A 210 -17.67 17.27 26.34
CA LEU A 210 -17.06 17.65 25.08
C LEU A 210 -15.54 17.67 25.27
N CYS A 211 -14.81 17.15 24.30
CA CYS A 211 -13.38 17.36 24.23
C CYS A 211 -13.10 18.87 24.03
N HIS A 212 -12.21 19.43 24.85
CA HIS A 212 -11.93 20.86 24.90
C HIS A 212 -10.43 21.13 24.64
N ALA A 213 -10.13 21.86 23.57
CA ALA A 213 -8.79 22.30 23.21
C ALA A 213 -8.07 23.08 24.33
N LYS A 214 -6.74 22.97 24.36
CA LYS A 214 -5.87 23.84 25.16
C LYS A 214 -5.85 25.24 24.52
N CYS A 215 -6.33 26.26 25.22
CA CYS A 215 -6.41 27.64 24.68
C CYS A 215 -5.38 28.60 25.28
N GLU A 216 -4.67 29.32 24.42
CA GLU A 216 -3.75 30.41 24.77
C GLU A 216 -4.26 31.72 24.17
N GLY A 217 -5.18 32.37 24.90
CA GLY A 217 -5.93 33.52 24.41
C GLY A 217 -7.08 33.09 23.50
N ASP A 218 -7.12 33.62 22.28
CA ASP A 218 -8.14 33.31 21.26
C ASP A 218 -7.71 32.23 20.25
N LEU A 219 -6.46 31.77 20.33
CA LEU A 219 -5.99 30.54 19.71
C LEU A 219 -6.24 29.36 20.67
N CYS A 220 -6.79 28.27 20.13
CA CYS A 220 -6.99 27.01 20.82
C CYS A 220 -6.37 25.87 20.00
N THR A 221 -5.78 24.87 20.65
CA THR A 221 -5.03 23.80 20.00
C THR A 221 -5.61 22.42 20.31
N TYR A 222 -5.72 21.60 19.26
CA TYR A 222 -5.96 20.17 19.30
C TYR A 222 -4.77 19.44 18.65
N THR A 223 -4.30 18.35 19.25
CA THR A 223 -3.14 17.59 18.78
C THR A 223 -3.58 16.19 18.36
N SER A 224 -3.63 15.91 17.07
CA SER A 224 -4.25 14.68 16.54
C SER A 224 -3.28 13.50 16.48
N LYS A 225 -3.83 12.31 16.68
CA LYS A 225 -3.19 11.02 16.45
C LYS A 225 -4.22 10.03 15.90
N VAL A 226 -3.75 8.92 15.34
CA VAL A 226 -4.61 7.81 14.89
C VAL A 226 -4.35 6.58 15.73
N ALA A 227 -5.41 5.97 16.25
CA ALA A 227 -5.38 4.68 16.91
C ALA A 227 -5.74 3.58 15.90
N TYR A 228 -4.74 2.89 15.35
CA TYR A 228 -4.95 1.83 14.34
C TYR A 228 -5.88 0.70 14.83
N TYR A 229 -5.83 0.37 16.13
CA TYR A 229 -6.63 -0.69 16.75
C TYR A 229 -8.08 -0.29 17.09
N ALA A 230 -8.50 0.94 16.75
CA ALA A 230 -9.84 1.45 17.06
C ALA A 230 -10.97 0.78 16.27
N SER A 231 -10.67 0.38 15.03
CA SER A 231 -11.62 -0.07 14.02
C SER A 231 -10.86 -0.77 12.86
N GLU A 232 -11.58 -1.14 11.80
CA GLU A 232 -10.99 -1.62 10.55
C GLU A 232 -9.88 -0.70 10.01
N PHE A 233 -10.17 0.60 9.92
CA PHE A 233 -9.24 1.59 9.36
C PHE A 233 -8.42 2.32 10.43
N GLY A 234 -8.88 2.32 11.68
CA GLY A 234 -8.40 3.17 12.75
C GLY A 234 -9.36 4.35 13.02
N ALA A 235 -8.95 5.25 13.91
CA ALA A 235 -9.75 6.41 14.29
C ALA A 235 -8.87 7.55 14.80
N PHE A 236 -9.29 8.79 14.58
CA PHE A 236 -8.67 9.94 15.23
C PHE A 236 -8.94 9.96 16.75
N TYR A 237 -7.90 10.30 17.50
CA TYR A 237 -7.98 10.78 18.88
C TYR A 237 -7.17 12.07 19.04
N PHE A 238 -7.37 12.77 20.16
CA PHE A 238 -6.71 14.05 20.45
C PHE A 238 -6.11 14.05 21.86
N GLU A 239 -4.85 14.49 21.99
CA GLU A 239 -4.08 14.43 23.24
C GLU A 239 -4.70 15.23 24.39
N GLU A 240 -5.45 16.28 24.09
CA GLU A 240 -6.11 17.13 25.08
C GLU A 240 -7.25 16.40 25.82
N CYS A 241 -7.67 15.23 25.35
CA CYS A 241 -8.94 14.59 25.71
C CYS A 241 -8.88 13.04 25.83
N PRO A 242 -7.90 12.43 26.52
CA PRO A 242 -7.73 10.98 26.57
C PRO A 242 -8.99 10.25 27.09
N GLU A 243 -9.65 10.82 28.10
CA GLU A 243 -10.92 10.33 28.68
C GLU A 243 -12.09 10.29 27.68
N SER A 244 -11.98 10.95 26.52
CA SER A 244 -13.00 10.91 25.46
C SER A 244 -12.82 9.72 24.49
N GLY A 245 -11.67 9.04 24.53
CA GLY A 245 -11.34 7.92 23.63
C GLY A 245 -11.28 8.32 22.16
N ASN A 246 -11.49 7.32 21.29
CA ASN A 246 -11.52 7.50 19.83
C ASN A 246 -12.85 8.11 19.35
N TYR A 247 -12.82 8.83 18.23
CA TYR A 247 -13.94 9.62 17.69
C TYR A 247 -14.53 10.67 18.67
N PRO A 248 -13.72 11.45 19.41
CA PRO A 248 -14.21 12.38 20.42
C PRO A 248 -15.05 13.52 19.83
N LYS A 249 -16.01 14.01 20.63
CA LYS A 249 -16.89 15.14 20.29
C LYS A 249 -16.22 16.46 20.68
N LEU A 250 -15.65 17.18 19.72
CA LEU A 250 -14.90 18.41 19.97
C LEU A 250 -15.80 19.59 20.29
N ALA A 251 -15.32 20.52 21.13
CA ALA A 251 -15.93 21.82 21.38
C ALA A 251 -15.20 22.94 20.64
N MET A 252 -15.96 23.82 19.98
CA MET A 252 -15.43 25.03 19.33
C MET A 252 -16.29 26.25 19.63
N GLU A 253 -15.82 27.14 20.50
CA GLU A 253 -16.42 28.46 20.78
C GLU A 253 -16.17 29.41 19.60
N ILE A 254 -17.23 29.97 19.01
CA ILE A 254 -17.12 30.83 17.81
C ILE A 254 -16.49 32.20 18.10
N GLY A 255 -15.79 32.76 17.12
CA GLY A 255 -14.96 33.95 17.28
C GLY A 255 -13.53 33.66 17.77
N LYS A 256 -13.11 32.40 17.73
CA LYS A 256 -11.76 31.92 18.01
C LYS A 256 -11.20 31.12 16.83
N THR A 257 -9.88 30.94 16.84
CA THR A 257 -9.15 30.08 15.91
C THR A 257 -8.81 28.76 16.61
N TYR A 258 -9.07 27.63 15.95
CA TYR A 258 -8.70 26.29 16.43
C TYR A 258 -7.66 25.69 15.50
N ARG A 259 -6.44 25.50 16.00
CA ARG A 259 -5.34 24.84 15.31
C ARG A 259 -5.33 23.36 15.62
N PHE A 260 -5.43 22.55 14.59
CA PHE A 260 -5.28 21.10 14.62
C PHE A 260 -3.84 20.78 14.20
N VAL A 261 -3.10 20.04 15.03
CA VAL A 261 -1.68 19.73 14.81
C VAL A 261 -1.52 18.28 14.40
N GLN A 262 -1.00 18.04 13.20
CA GLN A 262 -0.70 16.71 12.67
C GLN A 262 0.83 16.51 12.63
N ALA A 263 1.42 16.27 13.81
CA ALA A 263 2.87 16.10 13.98
C ALA A 263 3.32 14.65 14.19
N HIS A 264 2.43 13.78 14.68
CA HIS A 264 2.79 12.41 15.08
C HIS A 264 2.67 11.43 13.91
N VAL A 265 3.63 10.50 13.76
CA VAL A 265 3.72 9.51 12.67
C VAL A 265 2.40 8.82 12.29
N THR A 266 1.53 8.52 13.26
CA THR A 266 0.21 7.91 12.99
C THR A 266 -0.70 8.76 12.09
N ASN A 267 -0.42 10.06 11.94
CA ASN A 267 -1.17 10.94 11.04
C ASN A 267 -0.73 10.83 9.58
N TRP A 268 0.41 10.20 9.26
CA TRP A 268 0.75 9.85 7.88
C TRP A 268 -0.37 9.01 7.25
N PHE A 269 -0.73 9.27 6.00
CA PHE A 269 -1.98 8.84 5.33
C PHE A 269 -3.31 9.34 5.93
N HIS A 270 -3.30 10.30 6.86
CA HIS A 270 -4.53 10.77 7.54
C HIS A 270 -4.70 12.32 7.58
N PRO A 271 -4.70 13.02 6.43
CA PRO A 271 -4.92 14.47 6.36
C PRO A 271 -6.32 14.87 6.87
N LEU A 272 -6.38 15.82 7.81
CA LEU A 272 -7.63 16.32 8.41
C LEU A 272 -8.41 17.27 7.48
N GLY A 273 -9.69 16.96 7.27
CA GLY A 273 -10.67 17.83 6.63
C GLY A 273 -11.80 18.26 7.57
N PHE A 274 -12.57 19.29 7.19
CA PHE A 274 -13.71 19.82 7.95
C PHE A 274 -14.96 19.97 7.09
N ALA A 275 -16.12 19.52 7.59
CA ALA A 275 -17.33 19.44 6.77
C ALA A 275 -18.66 19.65 7.52
N TYR A 276 -19.72 19.87 6.72
CA TYR A 276 -21.11 19.94 7.14
C TYR A 276 -21.79 18.56 7.25
N GLY A 277 -21.04 17.47 7.07
CA GLY A 277 -21.49 16.09 7.25
C GLY A 277 -20.33 15.16 7.55
N GLN A 278 -20.63 13.95 8.02
CA GLN A 278 -19.62 12.93 8.29
C GLN A 278 -18.88 12.55 7.00
N ASP A 279 -17.56 12.36 7.08
CA ASP A 279 -16.69 11.89 6.00
C ASP A 279 -16.69 12.75 4.70
N GLY A 280 -17.07 14.02 4.81
CA GLY A 280 -16.76 15.08 3.85
C GLY A 280 -17.08 14.80 2.38
N ALA A 281 -16.19 15.20 1.47
CA ALA A 281 -16.37 14.97 0.03
C ALA A 281 -16.52 13.48 -0.34
N LEU A 282 -15.87 12.55 0.37
CA LEU A 282 -15.98 11.11 0.13
C LEU A 282 -17.43 10.62 0.32
N ALA A 283 -18.13 11.12 1.34
CA ALA A 283 -19.55 10.87 1.56
C ALA A 283 -20.49 11.78 0.72
N GLY A 284 -19.94 12.63 -0.15
CA GLY A 284 -20.68 13.64 -0.90
C GLY A 284 -21.28 14.76 -0.04
N ALA A 285 -20.76 14.96 1.18
CA ALA A 285 -21.14 16.05 2.07
C ALA A 285 -20.37 17.34 1.71
N PRO A 286 -20.99 18.52 1.75
CA PRO A 286 -20.27 19.78 1.55
C PRO A 286 -19.24 20.02 2.66
N GLU A 287 -18.04 20.42 2.26
CA GLU A 287 -16.98 20.82 3.17
C GLU A 287 -17.19 22.23 3.72
N LEU A 288 -16.45 22.57 4.77
CA LEU A 288 -16.42 23.91 5.34
C LEU A 288 -15.69 24.85 4.37
N GLU A 289 -16.22 26.06 4.19
CA GLU A 289 -15.70 27.01 3.21
C GLU A 289 -14.25 27.43 3.49
N GLU A 290 -13.45 27.57 2.43
CA GLU A 290 -12.04 28.03 2.48
C GLU A 290 -11.85 29.33 3.28
N GLU A 291 -12.85 30.23 3.32
CA GLU A 291 -12.78 31.47 4.13
C GLU A 291 -12.75 31.24 5.66
N TYR A 292 -12.95 30.00 6.11
CA TYR A 292 -12.84 29.57 7.51
C TYR A 292 -11.66 28.63 7.77
N LEU A 293 -10.89 28.25 6.74
CA LEU A 293 -9.81 27.26 6.81
C LEU A 293 -8.46 27.86 6.39
N SER A 294 -7.39 27.43 7.05
CA SER A 294 -6.00 27.64 6.63
C SER A 294 -5.27 26.31 6.83
N TYR A 295 -4.83 25.70 5.74
CA TYR A 295 -3.93 24.56 5.76
C TYR A 295 -2.50 25.11 5.84
N GLN A 296 -1.65 24.54 6.70
CA GLN A 296 -0.28 25.07 6.91
C GLN A 296 0.75 23.94 6.97
N LYS A 297 1.92 24.18 6.38
CA LYS A 297 3.14 23.36 6.52
C LYS A 297 4.18 24.20 7.26
N ASN A 298 4.68 23.70 8.39
CA ASN A 298 5.61 24.39 9.30
C ASN A 298 5.17 25.79 9.80
N GLY A 299 3.88 26.12 9.66
CA GLY A 299 3.30 27.42 10.03
C GLY A 299 3.25 28.46 8.90
N GLU A 300 3.53 28.06 7.66
CA GLU A 300 3.26 28.84 6.45
C GLU A 300 2.00 28.31 5.74
N ASP A 301 1.13 29.21 5.25
CA ASP A 301 -0.12 28.85 4.57
C ASP A 301 0.15 28.11 3.24
N VAL A 302 -0.55 26.99 3.03
CA VAL A 302 -0.57 26.19 1.79
C VAL A 302 -2.00 26.01 1.28
N THR A 303 -2.15 25.61 0.01
CA THR A 303 -3.44 25.14 -0.53
C THR A 303 -3.76 23.74 -0.01
N LEU A 304 -5.02 23.29 -0.15
CA LEU A 304 -5.37 21.87 0.09
C LEU A 304 -4.55 20.94 -0.83
N ASP A 305 -4.41 21.33 -2.11
CA ASP A 305 -3.56 20.65 -3.10
C ASP A 305 -2.06 20.61 -2.71
N GLY A 306 -1.62 21.48 -1.78
CA GLY A 306 -0.27 21.51 -1.20
C GLY A 306 -0.22 21.02 0.25
N TYR A 307 -1.28 20.32 0.69
CA TYR A 307 -1.42 19.76 2.02
C TYR A 307 -1.74 18.26 1.94
N GLU A 308 -2.78 17.88 1.21
CA GLU A 308 -3.31 16.52 1.17
C GLU A 308 -2.37 15.51 0.48
N PRO A 309 -1.77 15.77 -0.70
CA PRO A 309 -0.94 14.78 -1.38
C PRO A 309 0.31 14.39 -0.58
N GLU A 310 0.90 15.33 0.17
CA GLU A 310 2.10 15.05 0.96
C GLU A 310 1.88 13.95 2.01
N PHE A 311 0.64 13.73 2.48
CA PHE A 311 0.33 12.64 3.42
C PHE A 311 0.41 11.25 2.79
N ALA A 312 0.50 11.15 1.45
CA ALA A 312 0.70 9.90 0.72
C ALA A 312 2.13 9.71 0.19
N TRP A 313 3.02 10.70 0.37
CA TRP A 313 4.45 10.59 0.07
C TRP A 313 5.15 9.57 1.00
N PRO A 314 6.39 9.12 0.69
CA PRO A 314 7.14 8.21 1.57
C PRO A 314 7.18 8.71 3.03
N ILE A 315 7.09 7.77 3.99
CA ILE A 315 6.96 8.10 5.42
C ILE A 315 8.17 8.88 5.95
N GLU A 316 9.35 8.56 5.41
CA GLU A 316 10.63 9.19 5.67
C GLU A 316 10.61 10.68 5.27
N GLU A 317 10.03 10.97 4.10
CA GLU A 317 9.90 12.31 3.58
C GLU A 317 8.78 13.09 4.29
N TRP A 318 7.62 12.48 4.57
CA TRP A 318 6.54 13.12 5.33
C TRP A 318 7.01 13.55 6.73
N VAL A 319 7.76 12.70 7.42
CA VAL A 319 8.36 13.02 8.73
C VAL A 319 9.41 14.14 8.60
N SER A 320 10.24 14.10 7.55
CA SER A 320 11.29 15.10 7.31
C SER A 320 10.75 16.47 6.89
N ASN A 321 9.59 16.49 6.22
CA ASN A 321 8.90 17.70 5.76
C ASN A 321 8.33 18.56 6.90
N GLY A 322 8.22 18.01 8.12
CA GLY A 322 8.01 18.76 9.36
C GLY A 322 6.62 18.58 9.97
N VAL A 323 5.94 19.69 10.29
CA VAL A 323 4.65 19.66 10.99
C VAL A 323 3.54 20.30 10.16
N TYR A 324 2.46 19.54 10.00
CA TYR A 324 1.24 19.94 9.31
C TYR A 324 0.20 20.48 10.28
N TYR A 325 -0.57 21.48 9.85
CA TYR A 325 -1.65 22.07 10.63
C TYR A 325 -2.87 22.39 9.79
N VAL A 326 -4.04 22.40 10.43
CA VAL A 326 -5.25 23.06 9.92
C VAL A 326 -5.76 24.06 10.95
N GLU A 327 -5.90 25.33 10.58
CA GLU A 327 -6.54 26.35 11.42
C GLU A 327 -7.97 26.61 10.97
N VAL A 328 -8.92 26.46 11.89
CA VAL A 328 -10.35 26.67 11.66
C VAL A 328 -10.82 27.92 12.43
N THR A 329 -11.28 28.95 11.72
CA THR A 329 -11.69 30.24 12.31
C THR A 329 -13.12 30.60 11.92
N LEU A 330 -14.08 30.31 12.81
CA LEU A 330 -15.50 30.60 12.59
C LEU A 330 -15.88 31.97 13.17
N PRO A 331 -16.49 32.90 12.40
CA PRO A 331 -16.79 34.25 12.86
C PRO A 331 -17.90 34.29 13.93
N ILE A 332 -17.97 35.41 14.67
CA ILE A 332 -18.88 35.58 15.82
C ILE A 332 -20.36 35.53 15.41
N ASP A 333 -20.71 35.78 14.15
CA ASP A 333 -22.06 35.67 13.58
C ASP A 333 -22.32 34.38 12.78
N PHE A 334 -21.34 33.46 12.72
CA PHE A 334 -21.53 32.12 12.15
C PHE A 334 -22.72 31.40 12.79
N SER A 335 -23.55 30.76 11.97
CA SER A 335 -24.90 30.34 12.35
C SER A 335 -25.34 29.00 11.71
N TYR A 336 -24.53 27.95 11.90
CA TYR A 336 -24.95 26.58 11.62
C TYR A 336 -25.69 25.96 12.83
N LYS A 337 -26.62 25.01 12.59
CA LYS A 337 -27.52 24.45 13.63
C LYS A 337 -27.38 22.95 13.86
N GLU A 338 -26.76 22.25 12.91
CA GLU A 338 -26.48 20.82 12.93
C GLU A 338 -25.00 20.61 13.30
N ASP A 339 -24.58 19.36 13.49
CA ASP A 339 -23.18 19.06 13.84
C ASP A 339 -22.25 19.41 12.67
N LEU A 340 -21.16 20.13 12.94
CA LEU A 340 -20.00 20.14 12.03
C LEU A 340 -19.18 18.87 12.29
N PHE A 341 -18.30 18.53 11.35
CA PHE A 341 -17.45 17.34 11.42
C PHE A 341 -15.99 17.70 11.13
N TYR A 342 -15.09 16.97 11.78
CA TYR A 342 -13.76 16.72 11.23
C TYR A 342 -13.77 15.32 10.59
N PHE A 343 -12.93 15.07 9.60
CA PHE A 343 -12.80 13.77 8.92
C PHE A 343 -11.38 13.62 8.32
N CYS A 344 -11.09 12.47 7.68
CA CYS A 344 -9.86 12.29 6.90
C CYS A 344 -10.16 12.47 5.41
N HIS A 345 -9.43 13.34 4.71
CA HIS A 345 -9.69 13.65 3.30
C HIS A 345 -9.59 12.41 2.39
N ILE A 346 -8.67 11.49 2.69
CA ILE A 346 -8.45 10.27 1.88
C ILE A 346 -9.04 8.99 2.50
N HIS A 347 -9.69 9.05 3.67
CA HIS A 347 -10.33 7.89 4.31
C HIS A 347 -11.71 8.19 4.92
N GLN A 348 -12.71 7.46 4.44
CA GLN A 348 -14.01 7.33 5.08
C GLN A 348 -13.90 6.69 6.46
N TYR A 349 -14.95 6.88 7.28
CA TYR A 349 -15.09 6.32 8.63
C TYR A 349 -14.09 6.82 9.68
N PHE A 350 -13.36 7.90 9.39
CA PHE A 350 -12.53 8.63 10.35
C PHE A 350 -13.28 9.76 11.06
N GLY A 351 -14.39 10.24 10.49
CA GLY A 351 -15.00 11.48 10.91
C GLY A 351 -15.80 11.42 12.22
N ALA A 352 -15.65 12.47 13.04
CA ALA A 352 -16.49 12.69 14.22
C ALA A 352 -16.86 14.17 14.40
N ARG A 353 -17.57 14.47 15.50
CA ARG A 353 -18.45 15.64 15.60
C ARG A 353 -17.81 16.83 16.30
N ILE A 354 -18.20 18.02 15.84
CA ILE A 354 -17.84 19.32 16.40
C ILE A 354 -19.12 20.02 16.90
N LYS A 355 -19.12 20.34 18.19
CA LYS A 355 -20.15 21.16 18.85
C LYS A 355 -19.68 22.61 18.92
N LEU A 356 -20.42 23.47 18.23
CA LEU A 356 -20.21 24.91 18.23
C LEU A 356 -20.78 25.52 19.50
N MET A 357 -20.00 26.41 20.13
CA MET A 357 -20.34 27.03 21.40
C MET A 357 -20.38 28.56 21.28
N LYS A 358 -21.21 29.19 22.12
CA LYS A 358 -21.25 30.64 22.31
C LYS A 358 -21.54 30.99 23.77
N ASN A 359 -20.61 31.69 24.41
CA ASN A 359 -20.55 31.94 25.85
C ASN A 359 -20.71 30.64 26.66
N GLY A 360 -20.00 29.56 26.28
CA GLY A 360 -20.04 28.27 26.98
C GLY A 360 -21.37 27.53 26.85
N LYS A 361 -22.12 27.75 25.76
CA LYS A 361 -23.37 27.04 25.45
C LYS A 361 -23.39 26.56 24.01
N ILE A 362 -23.79 25.31 23.79
CA ILE A 362 -23.94 24.74 22.45
C ILE A 362 -24.97 25.54 21.63
N ILE A 363 -24.60 25.97 20.43
CA ILE A 363 -25.46 26.68 19.47
C ILE A 363 -25.94 25.81 18.31
N ASN A 364 -25.33 24.65 18.09
CA ASN A 364 -25.82 23.59 17.19
C ASN A 364 -26.43 22.40 17.96
N PRO A 365 -27.68 22.52 18.46
CA PRO A 365 -28.33 21.49 19.26
C PRO A 365 -28.92 20.34 18.44
N LEU A 366 -28.96 20.43 17.09
CA LEU A 366 -29.53 19.39 16.25
C LEU A 366 -28.46 18.31 15.97
N PRO A 367 -28.62 17.06 16.45
CA PRO A 367 -27.85 15.96 15.88
C PRO A 367 -28.31 15.73 14.42
N LEU A 368 -27.41 15.24 13.57
CA LEU A 368 -27.77 14.82 12.22
C LEU A 368 -28.87 13.73 12.22
N PRO A 369 -29.58 13.55 11.08
CA PRO A 369 -30.43 12.39 10.84
C PRO A 369 -29.69 11.05 11.03
N GLU A 370 -30.43 9.95 11.18
CA GLU A 370 -29.87 8.59 11.19
C GLU A 370 -29.28 8.20 9.82
N HIS A 371 -28.06 8.65 9.54
CA HIS A 371 -27.15 7.89 8.69
C HIS A 371 -26.30 6.96 9.54
N LYS A 372 -26.08 5.78 8.99
CA LYS A 372 -25.22 4.71 9.50
C LYS A 372 -24.03 4.63 8.54
N LEU A 373 -22.84 4.17 8.91
CA LEU A 373 -22.38 3.58 10.17
C LEU A 373 -21.06 4.28 10.58
N VAL A 374 -20.75 4.32 11.88
CA VAL A 374 -19.35 4.35 12.37
C VAL A 374 -19.00 2.88 12.68
N PRO A 375 -17.75 2.42 12.48
CA PRO A 375 -17.34 1.07 12.88
C PRO A 375 -17.76 0.76 14.33
N PRO A 376 -18.42 -0.37 14.60
CA PRO A 376 -18.54 -0.87 15.96
C PRO A 376 -17.13 -1.13 16.54
N PRO A 377 -16.96 -1.09 17.88
CA PRO A 377 -15.70 -1.51 18.49
C PRO A 377 -15.37 -2.97 18.13
N PRO A 378 -14.08 -3.32 17.93
CA PRO A 378 -13.66 -4.71 17.72
C PRO A 378 -14.11 -5.66 18.85
N SER A 379 -14.25 -6.95 18.54
CA SER A 379 -14.56 -8.02 19.50
C SER A 379 -13.48 -8.15 20.60
N GLU A 380 -13.74 -8.88 21.70
CA GLU A 380 -12.72 -9.17 22.72
C GLU A 380 -11.50 -9.91 22.11
N TYR A 381 -11.73 -10.70 21.05
CA TYR A 381 -10.67 -11.40 20.32
C TYR A 381 -9.91 -10.49 19.36
N ASP A 382 -10.61 -9.61 18.63
CA ASP A 382 -9.98 -8.64 17.74
C ASP A 382 -9.16 -7.61 18.51
N GLN A 383 -9.66 -7.12 19.66
CA GLN A 383 -8.90 -6.31 20.61
C GLN A 383 -7.64 -7.04 21.11
N HIS A 384 -7.74 -8.35 21.40
CA HIS A 384 -6.58 -9.14 21.81
C HIS A 384 -5.57 -9.32 20.68
N CYS A 385 -6.01 -9.55 19.44
CA CYS A 385 -5.14 -9.76 18.29
C CYS A 385 -4.58 -8.48 17.66
N GLY A 386 -5.13 -7.30 17.99
CA GLY A 386 -4.84 -6.04 17.30
C GLY A 386 -5.53 -5.93 15.92
N THR A 387 -6.57 -6.73 15.69
CA THR A 387 -7.21 -6.93 14.38
C THR A 387 -8.59 -6.30 14.34
N TYR A 388 -9.29 -6.50 13.21
CA TYR A 388 -10.71 -6.21 13.09
C TYR A 388 -11.39 -7.22 12.15
N GLY A 389 -12.62 -7.61 12.49
CA GLY A 389 -13.49 -8.43 11.64
C GLY A 389 -13.27 -9.93 11.71
N LEU A 390 -12.40 -10.44 12.58
CA LEU A 390 -12.16 -11.89 12.68
C LEU A 390 -13.27 -12.65 13.41
N ILE A 391 -13.98 -12.00 14.36
CA ILE A 391 -15.04 -12.63 15.16
C ILE A 391 -16.27 -11.72 15.27
N ALA A 392 -17.42 -12.24 14.86
CA ALA A 392 -18.71 -11.60 15.08
C ALA A 392 -19.31 -11.97 16.46
N GLU A 393 -19.27 -11.03 17.41
CA GLU A 393 -19.87 -11.15 18.74
C GLU A 393 -21.34 -10.70 18.77
N THR A 394 -22.26 -11.68 18.88
CA THR A 394 -23.69 -11.40 18.91
C THR A 394 -24.09 -10.47 20.07
N ALA A 395 -24.30 -9.20 19.77
CA ALA A 395 -24.68 -8.18 20.76
C ALA A 395 -25.95 -8.53 21.55
N GLY A 396 -26.05 -8.00 22.76
CA GLY A 396 -27.08 -8.37 23.74
C GLY A 396 -28.54 -8.13 23.27
N PRO A 397 -29.54 -8.83 23.85
CA PRO A 397 -30.92 -8.80 23.35
C PRO A 397 -31.55 -7.40 23.31
N GLY A 398 -31.67 -6.84 22.09
CA GLY A 398 -32.24 -5.51 21.85
C GLY A 398 -31.25 -4.49 21.28
N ILE A 399 -29.96 -4.83 21.22
CA ILE A 399 -28.94 -4.09 20.46
C ILE A 399 -28.92 -4.67 19.02
N ILE A 400 -28.58 -3.85 18.03
CA ILE A 400 -28.13 -4.38 16.73
C ILE A 400 -26.77 -5.05 16.98
N GLY A 401 -26.46 -6.13 16.25
CA GLY A 401 -25.14 -6.74 16.35
C GLY A 401 -24.02 -5.74 16.06
N ASP A 402 -22.81 -6.14 16.41
CA ASP A 402 -21.52 -5.70 15.87
C ASP A 402 -21.36 -5.86 14.34
N GLY A 403 -22.46 -6.10 13.61
CA GLY A 403 -22.51 -6.30 12.18
C GLY A 403 -22.19 -5.01 11.41
N TRP A 404 -20.90 -4.70 11.34
CA TRP A 404 -20.30 -3.84 10.34
C TRP A 404 -20.70 -4.36 8.95
N SER A 405 -21.27 -3.49 8.11
CA SER A 405 -21.73 -3.88 6.77
C SER A 405 -20.62 -4.50 5.92
N HIS A 406 -19.39 -4.06 6.18
CA HIS A 406 -18.20 -4.32 5.38
C HIS A 406 -17.30 -5.43 5.97
N SER A 407 -17.75 -6.13 7.03
CA SER A 407 -17.08 -7.31 7.59
C SER A 407 -17.79 -8.59 7.18
N MET A 408 -17.02 -9.63 6.84
CA MET A 408 -17.58 -10.98 6.75
C MET A 408 -17.98 -11.46 8.15
N LEU A 409 -19.25 -11.79 8.36
CA LEU A 409 -19.78 -12.19 9.66
C LEU A 409 -19.45 -13.67 9.96
N GLY A 410 -18.35 -13.91 10.67
CA GLY A 410 -17.83 -15.26 10.93
C GLY A 410 -17.24 -15.48 12.33
N ASP A 411 -16.63 -16.65 12.50
CA ASP A 411 -15.74 -16.99 13.61
C ASP A 411 -14.54 -17.73 12.99
N PHE A 412 -13.54 -16.98 12.54
CA PHE A 412 -12.46 -17.52 11.70
C PHE A 412 -11.37 -18.26 12.50
N ARG A 413 -11.57 -18.47 13.81
CA ARG A 413 -10.65 -19.29 14.63
C ARG A 413 -10.65 -20.74 14.18
N LEU A 414 -9.47 -21.35 14.19
CA LEU A 414 -9.32 -22.76 13.89
C LEU A 414 -9.74 -23.64 15.09
N PRO A 415 -10.37 -24.81 14.86
CA PRO A 415 -10.68 -25.43 13.56
C PRO A 415 -11.97 -24.89 12.90
N HIS A 416 -11.83 -24.12 11.83
CA HIS A 416 -12.93 -23.61 11.02
C HIS A 416 -13.39 -24.68 10.00
N PRO A 417 -14.70 -24.84 9.71
CA PRO A 417 -15.18 -25.86 8.78
C PRO A 417 -14.74 -25.65 7.32
N GLU A 418 -14.28 -24.48 6.90
CA GLU A 418 -13.96 -24.20 5.49
C GLU A 418 -12.48 -23.89 5.22
N CYS A 419 -11.69 -23.55 6.24
CA CYS A 419 -10.24 -23.33 6.14
C CYS A 419 -9.46 -24.64 6.36
N PRO A 420 -8.14 -24.70 6.09
CA PRO A 420 -7.27 -25.78 6.55
C PRO A 420 -7.34 -26.08 8.05
N SER A 421 -6.69 -27.16 8.47
CA SER A 421 -6.55 -27.52 9.89
C SER A 421 -5.68 -26.53 10.69
N GLU A 422 -4.67 -25.97 10.04
CA GLU A 422 -3.73 -24.94 10.52
C GLU A 422 -3.14 -24.20 9.30
N PHE A 423 -2.62 -22.99 9.52
CA PHE A 423 -1.69 -22.33 8.59
C PHE A 423 -0.28 -22.27 9.18
N ILE A 424 -0.17 -22.13 10.51
CA ILE A 424 1.11 -22.21 11.22
C ILE A 424 1.37 -23.65 11.67
N CYS A 425 2.48 -24.26 11.25
CA CYS A 425 2.78 -25.68 11.50
C CYS A 425 3.57 -25.96 12.80
N GLU A 426 3.19 -25.35 13.92
CA GLU A 426 3.85 -25.55 15.23
C GLU A 426 2.83 -25.92 16.33
N GLU A 427 3.21 -26.78 17.28
CA GLU A 427 2.31 -27.15 18.41
C GLU A 427 2.22 -26.05 19.48
N ASP A 428 3.33 -25.35 19.77
CA ASP A 428 3.43 -24.28 20.77
C ASP A 428 3.49 -22.90 20.08
N LYS A 429 2.33 -22.34 19.75
CA LYS A 429 2.20 -21.05 19.02
C LYS A 429 2.31 -19.83 19.94
N THR A 430 2.90 -18.75 19.42
CA THR A 430 2.87 -17.40 20.01
C THR A 430 1.45 -16.80 19.92
N THR A 431 1.21 -15.67 20.60
CA THR A 431 -0.06 -14.93 20.44
C THR A 431 -0.24 -14.46 19.00
N PHE A 432 0.82 -13.88 18.40
CA PHE A 432 0.80 -13.46 16.99
C PHE A 432 0.47 -14.63 16.07
N ALA A 433 1.22 -15.74 16.13
CA ALA A 433 0.97 -16.92 15.29
C ALA A 433 -0.45 -17.52 15.48
N THR A 434 -1.01 -17.46 16.70
CA THR A 434 -2.38 -17.89 16.98
C THR A 434 -3.42 -16.95 16.35
N CYS A 435 -3.14 -15.64 16.30
CA CYS A 435 -3.95 -14.67 15.56
C CYS A 435 -3.80 -14.86 14.04
N THR A 436 -2.58 -15.13 13.55
CA THR A 436 -2.29 -15.39 12.13
C THR A 436 -3.10 -16.55 11.56
N ASP A 437 -3.29 -17.65 12.29
CA ASP A 437 -4.18 -18.75 11.86
C ASP A 437 -5.61 -18.27 11.56
N ALA A 438 -6.15 -17.33 12.34
CA ALA A 438 -7.50 -16.78 12.16
C ALA A 438 -7.54 -15.72 11.04
N ILE A 439 -6.50 -14.88 10.95
CA ILE A 439 -6.30 -13.89 9.87
C ILE A 439 -6.23 -14.60 8.51
N ASN A 440 -5.45 -15.67 8.40
CA ASN A 440 -5.31 -16.46 7.17
C ASN A 440 -6.59 -17.23 6.84
N CYS A 441 -7.36 -17.66 7.85
CA CYS A 441 -8.68 -18.27 7.63
C CYS A 441 -9.73 -17.26 7.13
N HIS A 442 -9.75 -16.03 7.65
CA HIS A 442 -10.59 -14.93 7.15
C HIS A 442 -10.29 -14.67 5.67
N MET A 443 -9.01 -14.46 5.32
CA MET A 443 -8.58 -14.26 3.93
C MET A 443 -9.00 -15.44 3.04
N PHE A 444 -8.66 -16.67 3.43
CA PHE A 444 -8.92 -17.86 2.65
C PHE A 444 -10.43 -18.04 2.36
N ASN A 445 -11.30 -17.71 3.31
CA ASN A 445 -12.75 -17.77 3.10
C ASN A 445 -13.24 -16.65 2.17
N GLY A 446 -12.78 -15.41 2.37
CA GLY A 446 -13.18 -14.27 1.54
C GLY A 446 -12.73 -14.39 0.08
N MET A 447 -11.53 -14.92 -0.16
CA MET A 447 -10.98 -15.13 -1.50
C MET A 447 -11.57 -16.36 -2.23
N THR A 448 -12.48 -17.11 -1.60
CA THR A 448 -13.25 -18.16 -2.29
C THR A 448 -14.56 -17.59 -2.80
N THR A 449 -14.59 -17.19 -4.08
CA THR A 449 -15.65 -16.37 -4.68
C THR A 449 -16.29 -17.03 -5.91
N ASN A 450 -17.46 -16.53 -6.32
CA ASN A 450 -18.06 -16.86 -7.62
C ASN A 450 -17.60 -15.88 -8.72
N GLU A 451 -17.84 -16.23 -9.98
CA GLU A 451 -17.65 -15.40 -11.17
C GLU A 451 -19.02 -14.99 -11.76
N ASN A 452 -19.90 -14.43 -10.93
CA ASN A 452 -21.26 -14.03 -11.35
C ASN A 452 -21.31 -12.74 -12.20
N TYR A 453 -20.23 -11.94 -12.22
CA TYR A 453 -20.27 -10.53 -12.64
C TYR A 453 -19.29 -10.20 -13.77
N SER A 454 -18.01 -9.98 -13.46
CA SER A 454 -16.94 -9.66 -14.42
C SER A 454 -15.57 -9.94 -13.81
N GLU A 455 -14.52 -9.89 -14.63
CA GLU A 455 -13.12 -9.97 -14.20
C GLU A 455 -12.77 -8.86 -13.18
N VAL A 456 -13.29 -7.65 -13.37
CA VAL A 456 -13.14 -6.52 -12.43
C VAL A 456 -13.80 -6.81 -11.09
N ALA A 457 -15.06 -7.29 -11.08
CA ALA A 457 -15.74 -7.66 -9.85
C ALA A 457 -15.00 -8.77 -9.10
N LEU A 458 -14.56 -9.81 -9.84
CA LEU A 458 -13.83 -10.95 -9.28
C LEU A 458 -12.48 -10.55 -8.67
N PHE A 459 -11.76 -9.61 -9.29
CA PHE A 459 -10.57 -8.99 -8.70
C PHE A 459 -10.92 -8.27 -7.39
N LEU A 460 -11.89 -7.35 -7.40
CA LEU A 460 -12.27 -6.56 -6.22
C LEU A 460 -12.74 -7.45 -5.06
N HIS A 461 -13.53 -8.50 -5.33
CA HIS A 461 -14.03 -9.45 -4.32
C HIS A 461 -12.94 -10.31 -3.68
N GLN A 462 -11.81 -10.56 -4.36
CA GLN A 462 -10.67 -11.28 -3.75
C GLN A 462 -9.66 -10.32 -3.13
N MET A 463 -9.45 -9.14 -3.72
CA MET A 463 -8.43 -8.18 -3.26
C MET A 463 -8.83 -7.44 -1.98
N ILE A 464 -10.12 -7.24 -1.69
CA ILE A 464 -10.57 -6.73 -0.39
C ILE A 464 -10.15 -7.67 0.77
N PRO A 465 -10.53 -8.97 0.80
CA PRO A 465 -10.11 -9.88 1.87
C PRO A 465 -8.60 -10.19 1.87
N HIS A 466 -7.92 -10.07 0.73
CA HIS A 466 -6.46 -10.10 0.63
C HIS A 466 -5.82 -8.91 1.38
N HIS A 467 -6.20 -7.67 1.07
CA HIS A 467 -5.64 -6.49 1.74
C HIS A 467 -6.09 -6.37 3.21
N GLN A 468 -7.31 -6.80 3.56
CA GLN A 468 -7.72 -6.96 4.96
C GLN A 468 -6.86 -7.97 5.73
N GLN A 469 -6.29 -8.99 5.05
CA GLN A 469 -5.35 -9.93 5.66
C GLN A 469 -4.08 -9.20 6.09
N ALA A 470 -3.41 -8.51 5.16
CA ALA A 470 -2.12 -7.88 5.42
C ALA A 470 -2.24 -6.72 6.40
N VAL A 471 -3.30 -5.91 6.32
CA VAL A 471 -3.60 -4.88 7.33
C VAL A 471 -3.75 -5.51 8.71
N ASN A 472 -4.52 -6.61 8.85
CA ASN A 472 -4.69 -7.28 10.13
C ASN A 472 -3.39 -7.93 10.64
N GLN A 473 -2.60 -8.59 9.78
CA GLN A 473 -1.35 -9.21 10.20
C GLN A 473 -0.28 -8.16 10.56
N ALA A 474 -0.20 -7.06 9.81
CA ALA A 474 0.71 -5.96 10.10
C ALA A 474 0.32 -5.23 11.40
N LYS A 475 -0.96 -4.94 11.65
CA LYS A 475 -1.42 -4.43 12.95
C LYS A 475 -1.10 -5.41 14.09
N SER A 476 -1.33 -6.70 13.88
CA SER A 476 -1.06 -7.72 14.90
C SER A 476 0.43 -7.83 15.24
N LEU A 477 1.33 -7.75 14.24
CA LEU A 477 2.76 -7.72 14.52
C LEU A 477 3.20 -6.39 15.13
N LEU A 478 2.65 -5.25 14.72
CA LEU A 478 2.94 -3.95 15.34
C LEU A 478 2.54 -3.91 16.83
N LEU A 479 1.55 -4.70 17.24
CA LEU A 479 1.14 -4.88 18.64
C LEU A 479 2.04 -5.84 19.43
N TYR A 480 2.64 -6.85 18.79
CA TYR A 480 3.33 -7.96 19.48
C TYR A 480 4.84 -8.09 19.22
N GLY A 481 5.37 -7.55 18.12
CA GLY A 481 6.78 -7.66 17.71
C GLY A 481 7.75 -6.82 18.53
N GLY A 482 7.27 -5.80 19.24
CA GLY A 482 8.06 -5.00 20.18
C GLY A 482 9.02 -3.99 19.54
N PHE A 483 8.75 -3.56 18.31
CA PHE A 483 9.50 -2.51 17.61
C PHE A 483 9.57 -1.21 18.42
N SER A 484 10.66 -0.46 18.22
CA SER A 484 10.95 0.74 19.00
C SER A 484 11.66 1.79 18.15
N CYS A 485 11.09 2.19 17.00
CA CYS A 485 11.64 3.30 16.23
C CYS A 485 11.21 4.67 16.79
N PRO A 486 12.14 5.54 17.22
CA PRO A 486 11.83 6.95 17.46
C PRO A 486 11.36 7.63 16.17
N GLN A 487 10.43 8.59 16.24
CA GLN A 487 9.91 9.23 15.03
C GLN A 487 11.02 9.90 14.21
N GLU A 488 12.03 10.47 14.87
CA GLU A 488 13.22 11.07 14.25
C GLU A 488 14.16 10.08 13.53
N ASN A 489 13.93 8.77 13.65
CA ASN A 489 14.72 7.70 13.03
C ASN A 489 13.93 6.91 11.95
N LEU A 490 12.66 7.23 11.70
CA LEU A 490 11.89 6.62 10.61
C LEU A 490 12.55 7.01 9.27
N GLY A 491 13.09 6.03 8.54
CA GLY A 491 13.96 6.27 7.39
C GLY A 491 15.46 6.19 7.66
N SER A 492 15.85 5.65 8.82
CA SER A 492 17.21 5.12 9.02
C SER A 492 17.28 3.64 8.68
N ASP A 493 18.46 3.17 8.25
CA ASP A 493 18.78 1.77 7.95
C ASP A 493 18.80 0.85 9.19
N ASP A 494 18.14 1.24 10.29
CA ASP A 494 18.00 0.40 11.48
C ASP A 494 16.86 -0.61 11.28
N TYR A 495 17.15 -1.88 11.54
CA TYR A 495 16.23 -3.00 11.32
C TYR A 495 14.84 -2.77 11.92
N ASP A 496 14.75 -2.24 13.15
CA ASP A 496 13.45 -2.02 13.80
C ASP A 496 12.68 -0.87 13.12
N CYS A 497 13.39 0.16 12.63
CA CYS A 497 12.80 1.27 11.89
C CYS A 497 12.34 0.89 10.48
N VAL A 498 13.14 0.11 9.74
CA VAL A 498 12.75 -0.39 8.41
C VAL A 498 11.54 -1.33 8.51
N PHE A 499 11.50 -2.19 9.53
CA PHE A 499 10.35 -3.06 9.77
C PHE A 499 9.11 -2.26 10.19
N GLU A 500 9.24 -1.26 11.07
CA GLU A 500 8.12 -0.42 11.49
C GLU A 500 7.57 0.42 10.32
N ASN A 501 8.43 0.97 9.45
CA ASN A 501 8.01 1.66 8.22
C ASN A 501 7.25 0.73 7.27
N LEU A 502 7.75 -0.49 7.04
CA LEU A 502 7.07 -1.52 6.23
C LEU A 502 5.68 -1.84 6.78
N LEU A 503 5.55 -2.07 8.10
CA LEU A 503 4.27 -2.35 8.74
C LEU A 503 3.29 -1.18 8.61
N ARG A 504 3.74 0.05 8.86
CA ARG A 504 2.93 1.27 8.70
C ARG A 504 2.48 1.47 7.25
N SER A 505 3.37 1.21 6.28
CA SER A 505 3.07 1.31 4.84
C SER A 505 2.00 0.31 4.42
N ILE A 506 2.12 -0.95 4.83
CA ILE A 506 1.11 -1.99 4.60
C ILE A 506 -0.23 -1.61 5.25
N ILE A 507 -0.24 -1.16 6.51
CA ILE A 507 -1.46 -0.75 7.21
C ILE A 507 -2.14 0.43 6.49
N ASN A 508 -1.39 1.45 6.08
CA ASN A 508 -1.94 2.68 5.55
C ASN A 508 -2.39 2.55 4.09
N ALA A 509 -1.48 2.13 3.20
CA ALA A 509 -1.76 2.06 1.76
C ALA A 509 -2.83 1.01 1.43
N GLN A 510 -2.77 -0.17 2.05
CA GLN A 510 -3.75 -1.23 1.76
C GLN A 510 -5.14 -0.93 2.35
N ASN A 511 -5.24 -0.12 3.42
CA ASN A 511 -6.52 0.43 3.88
C ASN A 511 -7.13 1.41 2.87
N ALA A 512 -6.34 2.33 2.31
CA ALA A 512 -6.81 3.24 1.25
C ALA A 512 -7.33 2.45 0.04
N GLN A 513 -6.58 1.43 -0.39
CA GLN A 513 -6.97 0.53 -1.49
C GLN A 513 -8.26 -0.25 -1.17
N VAL A 514 -8.46 -0.76 0.06
CA VAL A 514 -9.70 -1.43 0.48
C VAL A 514 -10.91 -0.50 0.41
N GLN A 515 -10.77 0.77 0.80
CA GLN A 515 -11.86 1.74 0.68
C GLN A 515 -12.19 2.03 -0.80
N ALA A 516 -11.16 2.31 -1.61
CA ALA A 516 -11.35 2.55 -3.04
C ALA A 516 -11.97 1.33 -3.76
N PHE A 517 -11.62 0.11 -3.38
CA PHE A 517 -12.26 -1.10 -3.91
C PHE A 517 -13.75 -1.20 -3.54
N ARG A 518 -14.15 -0.77 -2.35
CA ARG A 518 -15.58 -0.72 -1.95
C ARG A 518 -16.35 0.38 -2.69
N GLU A 519 -15.74 1.55 -2.89
CA GLU A 519 -16.33 2.60 -3.74
C GLU A 519 -16.54 2.11 -5.19
N LEU A 520 -15.56 1.39 -5.75
CA LEU A 520 -15.67 0.79 -7.09
C LEU A 520 -16.77 -0.28 -7.14
N LEU A 521 -16.90 -1.14 -6.14
CA LEU A 521 -18.00 -2.11 -6.06
C LEU A 521 -19.37 -1.42 -6.03
N GLU A 522 -19.54 -0.34 -5.26
CA GLU A 522 -20.79 0.44 -5.25
C GLU A 522 -21.04 1.15 -6.60
N SER A 523 -20.04 1.80 -7.19
CA SER A 523 -20.17 2.53 -8.47
C SER A 523 -20.55 1.61 -9.63
N TYR A 524 -19.88 0.46 -9.76
CA TYR A 524 -20.24 -0.58 -10.73
C TYR A 524 -21.54 -1.33 -10.38
N THR A 525 -22.12 -1.09 -9.20
CA THR A 525 -23.33 -1.74 -8.65
C THR A 525 -23.21 -3.26 -8.42
N PHE A 526 -22.00 -3.71 -8.13
CA PHE A 526 -21.71 -5.07 -7.70
C PHE A 526 -22.12 -5.26 -6.21
N PRO A 527 -22.36 -6.49 -5.73
CA PRO A 527 -22.49 -6.73 -4.29
C PRO A 527 -21.13 -6.52 -3.61
N GLU A 528 -21.12 -6.26 -2.31
CA GLU A 528 -19.87 -6.18 -1.55
C GLU A 528 -19.17 -7.54 -1.39
N PHE A 529 -19.96 -8.62 -1.32
CA PHE A 529 -19.46 -10.00 -1.17
C PHE A 529 -20.08 -10.91 -2.24
N ASP A 530 -19.26 -11.78 -2.83
CA ASP A 530 -19.71 -12.90 -3.69
C ASP A 530 -18.98 -14.22 -3.32
N GLN A 531 -18.77 -14.44 -2.02
CA GLN A 531 -18.08 -15.62 -1.46
C GLN A 531 -18.88 -16.93 -1.61
N CYS A 532 -18.21 -18.08 -1.56
CA CYS A 532 -18.81 -19.38 -1.85
C CYS A 532 -18.17 -20.57 -1.10
N ASP A 533 -18.98 -21.40 -0.43
CA ASP A 533 -18.47 -22.52 0.36
C ASP A 533 -17.77 -23.60 -0.50
N LEU A 534 -16.48 -23.82 -0.23
CA LEU A 534 -15.68 -24.85 -0.90
C LEU A 534 -16.18 -26.27 -0.56
N LYS A 535 -16.44 -27.05 -1.61
CA LYS A 535 -17.01 -28.40 -1.50
C LYS A 535 -15.95 -29.41 -1.05
N LYS A 536 -15.91 -29.66 0.26
CA LYS A 536 -15.05 -30.66 0.95
C LYS A 536 -14.75 -31.90 0.12
N SER A 537 -13.47 -32.18 -0.12
CA SER A 537 -13.02 -33.35 -0.88
C SER A 537 -11.60 -33.71 -0.49
N GLY A 538 -11.33 -34.99 -0.21
CA GLY A 538 -10.04 -35.40 0.37
C GLY A 538 -8.94 -35.77 -0.63
N ALA A 539 -7.70 -35.50 -0.23
CA ALA A 539 -6.44 -36.06 -0.72
C ALA A 539 -5.55 -36.38 0.51
N GLU A 540 -4.85 -37.52 0.52
CA GLU A 540 -4.20 -38.01 1.74
C GLU A 540 -2.92 -37.23 2.09
N SER A 541 -2.81 -36.80 3.36
CA SER A 541 -1.69 -36.04 3.92
C SER A 541 -0.36 -36.80 3.97
N SER A 542 0.76 -36.08 3.84
CA SER A 542 2.09 -36.59 4.24
C SER A 542 2.93 -35.51 4.93
N ASN A 543 3.57 -35.85 6.06
CA ASN A 543 4.56 -35.00 6.72
C ASN A 543 5.82 -34.89 5.85
N GLN A 544 5.81 -33.94 4.92
CA GLN A 544 6.91 -33.58 4.02
C GLN A 544 7.00 -32.05 3.97
N ALA A 545 8.17 -31.50 3.63
CA ALA A 545 8.24 -30.11 3.19
C ALA A 545 7.50 -29.96 1.86
N SER A 546 7.12 -28.73 1.49
CA SER A 546 6.53 -28.49 0.16
C SER A 546 7.46 -29.01 -0.94
N GLN A 547 6.88 -29.56 -2.00
CA GLN A 547 7.66 -30.03 -3.16
C GLN A 547 8.12 -28.88 -4.06
N TYR A 548 7.61 -27.67 -3.82
CA TYR A 548 7.88 -26.48 -4.61
C TYR A 548 9.10 -25.73 -4.10
N ASP A 549 9.90 -25.20 -5.02
CA ASP A 549 11.06 -24.38 -4.68
C ASP A 549 10.86 -22.93 -5.14
N PHE A 550 10.38 -22.10 -4.22
CA PHE A 550 10.18 -20.66 -4.44
C PHE A 550 11.49 -19.88 -4.71
N GLU A 551 12.66 -20.46 -4.40
CA GLU A 551 13.96 -19.87 -4.71
C GLU A 551 14.27 -19.89 -6.23
N ASP A 552 13.71 -20.85 -6.98
CA ASP A 552 13.89 -20.96 -8.45
C ASP A 552 12.96 -19.99 -9.22
N ILE A 553 12.03 -19.32 -8.52
CA ILE A 553 11.09 -18.33 -9.07
C ILE A 553 11.60 -16.90 -8.87
N THR A 554 12.46 -16.65 -7.87
CA THR A 554 12.78 -15.29 -7.39
C THR A 554 14.28 -14.98 -7.50
N ARG A 555 14.63 -13.84 -8.10
CA ARG A 555 16.03 -13.54 -8.47
C ARG A 555 16.96 -13.23 -7.29
N TYR A 556 16.41 -13.05 -6.08
CA TYR A 556 17.09 -12.60 -4.86
C TYR A 556 18.17 -13.54 -4.29
N SER A 557 18.58 -14.57 -5.02
CA SER A 557 19.75 -15.41 -4.75
C SER A 557 21.01 -14.62 -4.35
N GLY A 558 21.24 -13.43 -4.92
CA GLY A 558 22.44 -12.61 -4.69
C GLY A 558 22.48 -11.74 -3.42
N TRP A 559 21.39 -11.63 -2.64
CA TRP A 559 21.34 -10.76 -1.45
C TRP A 559 22.17 -11.27 -0.26
N ALA A 560 22.26 -12.58 -0.09
CA ALA A 560 23.10 -13.17 0.95
C ALA A 560 24.57 -13.10 0.54
N GLY A 561 25.47 -12.98 1.52
CA GLY A 561 26.94 -13.11 1.33
C GLY A 561 27.42 -14.52 0.93
N ASP A 562 26.55 -15.31 0.30
CA ASP A 562 26.84 -16.63 -0.22
C ASP A 562 27.86 -16.53 -1.35
N ARG A 563 28.91 -17.34 -1.22
CA ARG A 563 29.95 -17.42 -2.25
C ARG A 563 29.38 -18.24 -3.40
N VAL A 564 28.91 -17.56 -4.45
CA VAL A 564 28.40 -18.16 -5.69
C VAL A 564 29.34 -19.29 -6.16
N ASN A 565 28.91 -20.53 -5.93
CA ASN A 565 29.73 -21.72 -6.17
C ASN A 565 28.89 -22.93 -6.67
N ASP A 566 27.67 -22.67 -7.15
CA ASP A 566 26.95 -23.53 -8.11
C ASP A 566 26.42 -22.69 -9.28
N SER A 567 27.34 -22.24 -10.13
CA SER A 567 27.03 -21.75 -11.48
C SER A 567 27.01 -22.90 -12.51
N THR A 568 26.70 -24.12 -12.07
CA THR A 568 26.98 -25.37 -12.80
C THR A 568 25.76 -26.21 -13.16
N ARG A 569 24.56 -25.89 -12.66
CA ARG A 569 23.40 -26.81 -12.77
C ARG A 569 22.45 -26.60 -13.96
N PHE A 570 22.51 -25.46 -14.66
CA PHE A 570 21.63 -25.15 -15.81
C PHE A 570 22.39 -24.93 -17.14
N LEU A 571 23.61 -25.46 -17.28
CA LEU A 571 24.44 -25.31 -18.50
C LEU A 571 24.67 -26.64 -19.25
N GLU A 572 23.63 -27.46 -19.40
CA GLU A 572 23.66 -28.56 -20.37
C GLU A 572 22.27 -28.82 -20.98
N GLU A 573 22.26 -29.18 -22.28
CA GLU A 573 21.10 -29.53 -23.11
C GLU A 573 19.98 -28.48 -23.31
N ASP A 574 20.28 -27.41 -24.07
CA ASP A 574 19.55 -27.27 -25.34
C ASP A 574 20.42 -26.71 -26.49
N LYS A 575 20.45 -27.42 -27.62
CA LYS A 575 21.24 -27.09 -28.81
C LYS A 575 20.50 -27.48 -30.09
N ASN A 576 19.32 -26.91 -30.30
CA ASN A 576 18.72 -26.66 -31.62
C ASN A 576 17.59 -25.62 -31.49
N LEU A 577 17.94 -24.33 -31.62
CA LEU A 577 16.99 -23.31 -32.06
C LEU A 577 17.46 -22.82 -33.43
N ASP A 578 16.56 -22.88 -34.42
CA ASP A 578 16.85 -22.50 -35.80
C ASP A 578 17.04 -20.97 -35.94
N GLU A 579 17.80 -20.54 -36.95
CA GLU A 579 18.04 -19.12 -37.27
C GLU A 579 16.77 -18.43 -37.83
N GLU A 580 15.79 -18.13 -36.99
CA GLU A 580 14.66 -17.28 -37.40
C GLU A 580 15.03 -15.79 -37.37
N VAL A 581 14.71 -15.09 -38.46
CA VAL A 581 15.30 -13.77 -38.77
C VAL A 581 14.64 -12.66 -37.96
N VAL A 582 15.38 -12.15 -36.96
CA VAL A 582 15.05 -10.91 -36.24
C VAL A 582 14.87 -9.76 -37.23
N LYS A 583 13.70 -9.09 -37.19
CA LYS A 583 13.33 -8.03 -38.14
C LYS A 583 13.17 -6.67 -37.47
N GLY A 584 14.30 -5.99 -37.30
CA GLY A 584 14.38 -4.53 -37.43
C GLY A 584 13.73 -3.69 -36.33
N GLY A 585 14.32 -3.73 -35.13
CA GLY A 585 14.42 -2.49 -34.33
C GLY A 585 15.19 -1.42 -35.13
N ARG A 586 14.93 -0.13 -34.90
CA ARG A 586 15.53 0.96 -35.69
C ARG A 586 17.01 1.22 -35.33
N GLY A 587 17.40 0.91 -34.10
CA GLY A 587 18.75 1.11 -33.55
C GLY A 587 19.62 -0.15 -33.47
N LEU A 588 19.12 -1.33 -33.82
CA LEU A 588 19.89 -2.58 -33.77
C LEU A 588 20.80 -2.72 -34.98
N VAL A 589 22.10 -2.95 -34.72
CA VAL A 589 23.13 -3.17 -35.74
C VAL A 589 23.59 -4.65 -35.71
N ASP A 590 24.19 -5.13 -36.81
CA ASP A 590 24.71 -6.51 -36.99
C ASP A 590 25.73 -6.97 -35.92
N ASP A 591 26.18 -6.07 -35.02
CA ASP A 591 27.06 -6.37 -33.89
C ASP A 591 26.30 -6.73 -32.59
N GLY A 592 24.97 -6.68 -32.60
CA GLY A 592 24.12 -6.96 -31.43
C GLY A 592 23.99 -5.80 -30.44
N ILE A 593 24.59 -4.64 -30.72
CA ILE A 593 24.53 -3.45 -29.86
C ILE A 593 23.42 -2.53 -30.36
N CYS A 594 22.49 -2.18 -29.46
CA CYS A 594 21.45 -1.20 -29.74
C CYS A 594 22.00 0.23 -29.63
N ARG A 595 21.57 1.12 -30.52
CA ARG A 595 21.99 2.53 -30.60
C ARG A 595 20.75 3.43 -30.60
N GLY A 596 20.82 4.55 -29.89
CA GLY A 596 19.73 5.53 -29.81
C GLY A 596 19.54 6.32 -31.11
N ASP A 597 18.50 7.16 -31.17
CA ASP A 597 18.31 8.08 -32.30
C ASP A 597 19.28 9.26 -32.15
N CYS A 598 20.36 9.25 -32.94
CA CYS A 598 21.47 10.18 -32.83
C CYS A 598 21.35 11.36 -33.79
N SER A 599 21.49 12.58 -33.25
CA SER A 599 21.47 13.83 -34.02
C SER A 599 22.60 14.78 -33.61
N THR A 600 23.07 15.62 -34.53
CA THR A 600 24.08 16.63 -34.21
C THR A 600 23.43 17.92 -33.71
N ALA A 601 23.73 18.30 -32.48
CA ALA A 601 23.28 19.54 -31.85
C ALA A 601 23.93 20.79 -32.50
N LYS A 602 23.38 21.97 -32.21
CA LYS A 602 23.78 23.25 -32.83
C LYS A 602 25.19 23.71 -32.47
N ASP A 603 25.77 23.19 -31.40
CA ASP A 603 27.16 23.40 -30.98
C ASP A 603 28.16 22.42 -31.63
N GLY A 604 27.66 21.39 -32.32
CA GLY A 604 28.45 20.35 -32.98
C GLY A 604 28.61 19.05 -32.16
N LYS A 605 28.02 18.94 -30.96
CA LYS A 605 27.98 17.67 -30.23
C LYS A 605 27.02 16.68 -30.89
N GLU A 606 27.31 15.39 -30.76
CA GLU A 606 26.34 14.33 -31.04
C GLU A 606 25.51 14.07 -29.77
N VAL A 607 24.19 14.00 -29.95
CA VAL A 607 23.19 13.71 -28.91
C VAL A 607 22.37 12.52 -29.38
N CYS A 608 22.45 11.41 -28.67
CA CYS A 608 21.68 10.19 -28.92
C CYS A 608 20.56 10.05 -27.89
N ILE A 609 19.35 9.69 -28.34
CA ILE A 609 18.19 9.56 -27.46
C ILE A 609 17.77 8.09 -27.36
N PHE A 610 17.47 7.65 -26.14
CA PHE A 610 16.81 6.37 -25.83
C PHE A 610 15.50 6.63 -25.07
N THR A 611 14.39 6.05 -25.55
CA THR A 611 13.07 6.18 -24.93
C THR A 611 12.80 4.94 -24.07
N VAL A 612 12.89 5.08 -22.74
CA VAL A 612 12.97 3.97 -21.78
C VAL A 612 11.58 3.46 -21.40
N LYS A 613 11.35 2.14 -21.39
CA LYS A 613 10.04 1.52 -21.03
C LYS A 613 10.20 0.15 -20.36
N LEU A 614 9.18 -0.34 -19.66
CA LEU A 614 9.17 -1.69 -19.09
C LEU A 614 8.08 -2.60 -19.71
N ALA A 615 8.48 -3.81 -20.08
CA ALA A 615 7.58 -4.91 -20.42
C ALA A 615 7.13 -5.63 -19.14
N ILE A 616 6.11 -5.07 -18.46
CA ILE A 616 5.64 -5.52 -17.12
C ILE A 616 5.24 -7.01 -17.03
N PHE A 617 4.89 -7.66 -18.16
CA PHE A 617 4.46 -9.05 -18.22
C PHE A 617 5.59 -10.07 -18.50
N GLU A 618 6.79 -9.62 -18.88
CA GLU A 618 7.88 -10.53 -19.28
C GLU A 618 8.79 -10.93 -18.09
N SER A 619 8.42 -10.54 -16.86
CA SER A 619 9.25 -10.67 -15.66
C SER A 619 8.45 -10.32 -14.38
N ASP A 620 8.89 -10.84 -13.23
CA ASP A 620 8.45 -10.49 -11.87
C ASP A 620 8.42 -8.96 -11.64
N LEU A 621 9.53 -8.28 -11.91
CA LEU A 621 9.71 -6.83 -11.81
C LEU A 621 9.43 -6.10 -13.14
N GLY A 622 8.97 -6.82 -14.16
CA GLY A 622 9.03 -6.32 -15.54
C GLY A 622 10.45 -6.33 -16.11
N ALA A 623 10.60 -5.87 -17.35
CA ALA A 623 11.86 -5.96 -18.10
C ALA A 623 12.09 -4.70 -18.95
N TRP A 624 13.25 -4.06 -18.81
CA TRP A 624 13.62 -2.90 -19.61
C TRP A 624 13.59 -3.19 -21.10
N TYR A 625 13.03 -2.26 -21.88
CA TYR A 625 13.31 -2.11 -23.30
C TYR A 625 13.41 -0.62 -23.64
N PHE A 626 14.04 -0.29 -24.76
CA PHE A 626 14.03 1.08 -25.32
C PHE A 626 13.35 1.05 -26.70
N GLU A 627 12.56 2.06 -27.05
CA GLU A 627 11.77 2.03 -28.30
C GLU A 627 12.65 1.92 -29.57
N GLU A 628 13.87 2.44 -29.51
CA GLU A 628 14.87 2.39 -30.58
C GLU A 628 15.39 0.96 -30.79
N CYS A 629 15.50 0.19 -29.69
CA CYS A 629 15.91 -1.22 -29.69
C CYS A 629 14.78 -2.17 -30.14
N GLY A 630 13.52 -1.76 -29.95
CA GLY A 630 12.33 -2.55 -30.22
C GLY A 630 11.86 -3.36 -29.00
N LYS A 631 10.54 -3.48 -28.83
CA LYS A 631 9.90 -4.04 -27.63
C LYS A 631 10.26 -5.50 -27.31
N ASP A 632 10.57 -6.30 -28.33
CA ASP A 632 10.93 -7.71 -28.16
C ASP A 632 12.39 -7.92 -27.70
N ASN A 633 13.18 -6.84 -27.62
CA ASN A 633 14.59 -6.86 -27.22
C ASN A 633 14.74 -6.37 -25.77
N LEU A 634 14.50 -7.29 -24.83
CA LEU A 634 14.51 -7.05 -23.39
C LEU A 634 15.93 -7.02 -22.81
N TYR A 635 16.16 -6.17 -21.79
CA TYR A 635 17.48 -5.89 -21.19
C TYR A 635 18.59 -5.70 -22.25
N PRO A 636 18.38 -4.88 -23.29
CA PRO A 636 19.26 -4.82 -24.44
C PRO A 636 20.65 -4.27 -24.09
N VAL A 637 21.67 -4.76 -24.78
CA VAL A 637 23.02 -4.17 -24.71
C VAL A 637 23.02 -2.87 -25.51
N ILE A 638 23.09 -1.73 -24.82
CA ILE A 638 23.10 -0.40 -25.46
C ILE A 638 24.51 0.11 -25.71
N GLY A 639 24.68 0.94 -26.74
CA GLY A 639 25.95 1.54 -27.14
C GLY A 639 25.99 3.04 -26.90
N VAL A 640 26.98 3.50 -26.12
CA VAL A 640 27.21 4.92 -25.79
C VAL A 640 28.57 5.35 -26.35
N GLU A 641 28.61 6.33 -27.24
CA GLU A 641 29.85 6.84 -27.85
C GLU A 641 30.60 7.78 -26.89
N ILE A 642 31.89 7.54 -26.65
CA ILE A 642 32.68 8.27 -25.65
C ILE A 642 32.77 9.77 -26.01
N GLY A 643 32.29 10.63 -25.11
CA GLY A 643 32.24 12.09 -25.29
C GLY A 643 31.07 12.61 -26.15
N ALA A 644 30.16 11.75 -26.59
CA ALA A 644 28.81 12.16 -26.99
C ALA A 644 27.93 12.40 -25.75
N SER A 645 26.78 13.05 -25.95
CA SER A 645 25.70 13.09 -24.97
C SER A 645 24.70 11.98 -25.29
N THR A 646 24.27 11.21 -24.29
CA THR A 646 23.21 10.21 -24.43
C THR A 646 22.10 10.52 -23.44
N VAL A 647 20.89 10.78 -23.93
CA VAL A 647 19.72 11.14 -23.10
C VAL A 647 18.77 9.95 -23.03
N PHE A 648 18.44 9.55 -21.80
CA PHE A 648 17.45 8.52 -21.49
C PHE A 648 16.17 9.20 -21.03
N VAL A 649 15.06 8.99 -21.74
CA VAL A 649 13.78 9.66 -21.50
C VAL A 649 12.79 8.70 -20.84
N GLN A 650 12.21 9.12 -19.72
CA GLN A 650 11.20 8.39 -18.94
C GLN A 650 9.93 9.24 -18.85
N GLU A 651 9.00 8.95 -19.76
CA GLU A 651 7.68 9.59 -19.89
C GLU A 651 6.53 8.56 -19.93
N ASP A 652 6.85 7.27 -19.93
CA ASP A 652 5.88 6.19 -20.03
C ASP A 652 5.51 5.71 -18.64
N ILE A 653 4.23 5.47 -18.36
CA ILE A 653 3.78 5.02 -17.02
C ILE A 653 4.48 3.74 -16.55
N THR A 654 4.98 2.91 -17.47
CA THR A 654 5.80 1.75 -17.12
C THR A 654 7.13 2.10 -16.43
N ASN A 655 7.55 3.37 -16.42
CA ASN A 655 8.72 3.90 -15.72
C ASN A 655 8.45 4.33 -14.26
N TRP A 656 7.18 4.50 -13.85
CA TRP A 656 6.84 4.82 -12.47
C TRP A 656 7.35 3.73 -11.51
N TYR A 657 7.83 4.10 -10.32
CA TYR A 657 8.62 3.22 -9.44
C TYR A 657 9.93 2.65 -10.04
N HIS A 658 10.36 3.08 -11.22
CA HIS A 658 11.59 2.63 -11.88
C HIS A 658 12.52 3.79 -12.32
N PRO A 659 13.07 4.59 -11.38
CA PRO A 659 14.13 5.57 -11.66
C PRO A 659 15.41 4.90 -12.18
N LEU A 660 16.07 5.50 -13.17
CA LEU A 660 17.17 4.88 -13.93
C LEU A 660 18.54 5.32 -13.42
N GLY A 661 19.32 4.36 -12.92
CA GLY A 661 20.69 4.57 -12.41
C GLY A 661 21.78 4.07 -13.34
N PHE A 662 23.01 4.53 -13.12
CA PHE A 662 24.17 4.24 -13.97
C PHE A 662 25.39 3.87 -13.14
N ALA A 663 25.93 2.66 -13.32
CA ALA A 663 26.99 2.14 -12.45
C ALA A 663 28.16 1.44 -13.17
N TYR A 664 29.30 1.40 -12.48
CA TYR A 664 30.48 0.62 -12.90
C TYR A 664 30.32 -0.90 -12.64
N PHE A 665 29.32 -1.28 -11.84
CA PHE A 665 29.02 -2.64 -11.44
C PHE A 665 27.52 -2.91 -11.55
N VAL A 666 27.17 -4.19 -11.61
CA VAL A 666 25.78 -4.67 -11.60
C VAL A 666 25.10 -4.24 -10.30
N ASP A 667 23.88 -3.72 -10.42
CA ASP A 667 22.96 -3.23 -9.38
C ASP A 667 23.48 -2.07 -8.50
N GLY A 668 24.63 -1.47 -8.84
CA GLY A 668 25.06 -0.16 -8.32
C GLY A 668 24.96 0.00 -6.80
N ALA A 669 24.11 0.93 -6.37
CA ALA A 669 23.87 1.28 -4.97
C ALA A 669 23.47 0.07 -4.10
N HIS A 670 22.57 -0.80 -4.60
CA HIS A 670 21.99 -1.97 -3.88
C HIS A 670 23.02 -2.97 -3.33
N VAL A 671 24.27 -2.89 -3.80
CA VAL A 671 25.33 -3.86 -3.47
C VAL A 671 26.61 -3.17 -2.96
N ASP A 672 26.53 -1.95 -2.43
CA ASP A 672 27.70 -1.12 -2.03
C ASP A 672 28.71 -0.93 -3.17
N LYS A 673 28.28 -0.65 -4.41
CA LYS A 673 29.20 -0.46 -5.54
C LYS A 673 29.14 0.96 -6.12
N PRO A 674 30.30 1.53 -6.50
CA PRO A 674 30.35 2.86 -7.10
C PRO A 674 29.49 2.99 -8.35
N GLU A 675 28.63 3.99 -8.33
CA GLU A 675 27.92 4.50 -9.49
C GLU A 675 28.85 5.36 -10.38
N VAL A 676 28.36 5.72 -11.56
CA VAL A 676 29.00 6.72 -12.43
C VAL A 676 28.91 8.07 -11.74
N GLU A 677 30.02 8.81 -11.69
CA GLU A 677 30.06 10.06 -10.92
C GLU A 677 29.15 11.15 -11.53
N GLU A 678 28.51 11.94 -10.66
CA GLU A 678 27.60 13.04 -11.01
C GLU A 678 28.17 14.01 -12.06
N GLU A 679 29.49 14.22 -12.13
CA GLU A 679 30.12 15.06 -13.15
C GLU A 679 29.96 14.53 -14.61
N TYR A 680 29.40 13.33 -14.78
CA TYR A 680 29.08 12.69 -16.05
C TYR A 680 27.58 12.44 -16.25
N LEU A 681 26.74 12.82 -15.28
CA LEU A 681 25.29 12.63 -15.31
C LEU A 681 24.58 13.99 -15.21
N THR A 682 23.34 14.07 -15.69
CA THR A 682 22.46 15.21 -15.40
C THR A 682 21.03 14.71 -15.37
N TYR A 683 20.46 14.67 -14.18
CA TYR A 683 19.10 14.21 -13.92
C TYR A 683 18.14 15.40 -14.06
N ARG A 684 17.09 15.26 -14.87
CA ARG A 684 16.21 16.34 -15.26
C ARG A 684 14.74 16.02 -15.04
N LEU A 685 13.99 17.08 -14.73
CA LEU A 685 12.55 17.16 -14.96
C LEU A 685 12.30 18.26 -16.01
N ASP A 686 11.65 17.89 -17.11
CA ASP A 686 11.51 18.65 -18.35
C ASP A 686 12.86 19.18 -18.90
N ALA A 687 13.26 20.38 -18.48
CA ALA A 687 14.48 21.05 -18.90
C ALA A 687 15.44 21.37 -17.73
N ASP A 688 14.93 21.39 -16.51
CA ASP A 688 15.66 21.83 -15.32
C ASP A 688 16.46 20.66 -14.73
N ASP A 689 17.65 20.96 -14.25
CA ASP A 689 18.59 20.01 -13.63
C ASP A 689 18.30 19.96 -12.12
N ILE A 690 17.94 18.77 -11.64
CA ILE A 690 17.42 18.53 -10.27
C ILE A 690 18.34 17.62 -9.44
N GLY A 691 19.41 17.07 -10.03
CA GLY A 691 20.29 16.09 -9.38
C GLY A 691 19.59 14.75 -9.10
N LEU A 692 20.33 13.77 -8.57
CA LEU A 692 19.76 12.46 -8.21
C LEU A 692 18.79 12.59 -7.03
N ASP A 693 19.19 13.30 -5.97
CA ASP A 693 18.39 13.55 -4.77
C ASP A 693 17.01 14.20 -5.05
N GLY A 694 16.90 14.99 -6.12
CA GLY A 694 15.63 15.58 -6.56
C GLY A 694 14.86 14.74 -7.58
N TYR A 695 15.50 13.73 -8.18
CA TYR A 695 14.95 12.88 -9.24
C TYR A 695 14.37 11.58 -8.69
N GLU A 696 15.09 10.87 -7.82
CA GLU A 696 14.71 9.52 -7.37
C GLU A 696 13.45 9.50 -6.48
N PRO A 697 13.30 10.34 -5.44
CA PRO A 697 12.13 10.27 -4.54
C PRO A 697 10.80 10.49 -5.26
N LEU A 698 10.78 11.33 -6.30
CA LEU A 698 9.57 11.63 -7.07
C LEU A 698 8.98 10.41 -7.80
N PHE A 699 9.75 9.33 -8.01
CA PHE A 699 9.23 8.08 -8.55
C PHE A 699 8.44 7.24 -7.51
N LEU A 700 8.55 7.57 -6.22
CA LEU A 700 7.82 6.90 -5.13
C LEU A 700 6.50 7.62 -4.78
N HIS A 701 6.30 8.85 -5.28
CA HIS A 701 5.07 9.62 -5.15
C HIS A 701 3.93 8.99 -5.97
N SER A 702 2.68 9.45 -5.83
CA SER A 702 1.53 8.78 -6.45
C SER A 702 1.65 8.72 -8.00
N PRO A 703 1.05 7.71 -8.67
CA PRO A 703 1.09 7.61 -10.13
C PRO A 703 0.52 8.85 -10.83
N THR A 704 -0.41 9.55 -10.18
CA THR A 704 -0.99 10.81 -10.64
C THR A 704 0.00 11.98 -10.56
N GLU A 705 0.66 12.17 -9.42
CA GLU A 705 1.64 13.25 -9.26
C GLU A 705 2.84 13.08 -10.20
N TRP A 706 3.36 11.85 -10.34
CA TRP A 706 4.49 11.57 -11.22
C TRP A 706 4.20 11.92 -12.68
N ILE A 707 2.96 11.72 -13.15
CA ILE A 707 2.51 12.14 -14.49
C ILE A 707 2.40 13.68 -14.57
N GLU A 708 1.94 14.34 -13.51
CA GLU A 708 1.77 15.80 -13.49
C GLU A 708 3.09 16.58 -13.37
N TYR A 709 4.16 15.96 -12.84
CA TYR A 709 5.50 16.57 -12.77
C TYR A 709 6.12 16.83 -14.15
N GLY A 710 5.87 15.98 -15.16
CA GLY A 710 6.35 16.17 -16.52
C GLY A 710 7.30 15.06 -17.01
N THR A 711 8.25 15.41 -17.89
CA THR A 711 9.15 14.44 -18.52
C THR A 711 10.43 14.25 -17.71
N PHE A 712 10.62 13.07 -17.11
CA PHE A 712 11.88 12.72 -16.47
C PHE A 712 12.93 12.33 -17.52
N SER A 713 14.19 12.71 -17.32
CA SER A 713 15.29 12.20 -18.15
C SER A 713 16.65 12.24 -17.46
N VAL A 714 17.58 11.40 -17.94
CA VAL A 714 18.98 11.38 -17.49
C VAL A 714 19.91 11.55 -18.68
N GLU A 715 20.78 12.56 -18.65
CA GLU A 715 21.82 12.80 -19.64
C GLU A 715 23.15 12.20 -19.17
N LEU A 716 23.60 11.13 -19.82
CA LEU A 716 24.93 10.54 -19.64
C LEU A 716 25.93 11.15 -20.63
N ASN A 717 26.96 11.81 -20.12
CA ASN A 717 28.09 12.32 -20.88
C ASN A 717 29.39 11.72 -20.34
N PHE A 718 29.84 10.59 -20.92
CA PHE A 718 30.98 9.83 -20.41
C PHE A 718 32.23 10.01 -21.29
N PRO A 719 33.23 10.81 -20.87
CA PRO A 719 34.43 11.12 -21.67
C PRO A 719 35.67 10.28 -21.28
N LYS A 720 35.57 9.43 -20.26
CA LYS A 720 36.70 8.64 -19.73
C LYS A 720 37.11 7.52 -20.69
N ASP A 721 38.40 7.27 -20.77
CA ASP A 721 38.96 6.09 -21.44
C ASP A 721 38.88 4.90 -20.45
N TYR A 722 37.76 4.19 -20.48
CA TYR A 722 37.44 3.05 -19.61
C TYR A 722 37.36 1.77 -20.45
N ASP A 723 37.98 0.68 -19.97
CA ASP A 723 38.19 -0.56 -20.74
C ASP A 723 37.26 -1.72 -20.35
N GLN A 724 36.20 -1.41 -19.60
CA GLN A 724 35.12 -2.33 -19.23
C GLN A 724 33.75 -1.75 -19.62
N ASP A 725 32.69 -2.48 -19.33
CA ASP A 725 31.31 -2.06 -19.57
C ASP A 725 30.76 -1.26 -18.38
N LEU A 726 29.77 -0.42 -18.62
CA LEU A 726 28.93 0.19 -17.58
C LEU A 726 27.57 -0.55 -17.55
N PHE A 727 26.75 -0.25 -16.55
CA PHE A 727 25.40 -0.79 -16.40
C PHE A 727 24.38 0.34 -16.26
N TYR A 728 23.19 0.13 -16.82
CA TYR A 728 21.99 0.87 -16.44
C TYR A 728 21.17 -0.03 -15.51
N PHE A 729 20.57 0.49 -14.45
CA PHE A 729 19.82 -0.30 -13.47
C PHE A 729 18.65 0.50 -12.88
N CYS A 730 17.82 -0.10 -12.03
CA CYS A 730 16.77 0.61 -11.30
C CYS A 730 17.28 1.02 -9.92
N HIS A 731 17.21 2.31 -9.56
CA HIS A 731 17.58 2.76 -8.21
C HIS A 731 16.68 2.12 -7.14
N VAL A 732 15.37 1.99 -7.38
CA VAL A 732 14.39 1.43 -6.42
C VAL A 732 14.38 -0.12 -6.38
N HIS A 733 14.72 -0.81 -7.48
CA HIS A 733 14.58 -2.28 -7.57
C HIS A 733 15.87 -3.01 -7.95
N TYR A 734 16.32 -3.87 -7.05
CA TYR A 734 17.43 -4.80 -7.22
C TYR A 734 17.20 -5.82 -8.36
N SER A 735 18.30 -6.35 -8.93
CA SER A 735 18.30 -7.30 -10.05
C SER A 735 17.57 -6.79 -11.30
N MET A 736 17.71 -5.49 -11.59
CA MET A 736 17.18 -4.86 -12.80
C MET A 736 18.28 -4.25 -13.69
N SER A 737 19.54 -4.66 -13.55
CA SER A 737 20.62 -4.15 -14.41
C SER A 737 20.63 -4.71 -15.84
N GLY A 738 20.81 -3.83 -16.83
CA GLY A 738 21.26 -4.14 -18.19
C GLY A 738 22.62 -3.48 -18.53
N ARG A 739 23.14 -3.75 -19.73
CA ARG A 739 24.56 -3.48 -20.09
C ARG A 739 24.75 -2.31 -21.05
N ILE A 740 25.77 -1.49 -20.79
CA ILE A 740 26.24 -0.39 -21.65
C ILE A 740 27.63 -0.72 -22.20
N LYS A 741 27.77 -0.72 -23.53
CA LYS A 741 29.05 -0.74 -24.24
C LYS A 741 29.50 0.68 -24.56
N LEU A 742 30.67 1.05 -24.05
CA LEU A 742 31.35 2.27 -24.50
C LEU A 742 31.89 2.07 -25.92
N LEU A 743 31.53 2.97 -26.83
CA LEU A 743 31.89 2.95 -28.25
C LEU A 743 32.93 4.03 -28.58
N LYS A 744 33.73 3.76 -29.60
CA LYS A 744 34.74 4.68 -30.14
C LYS A 744 34.73 4.58 -31.67
N ASN A 745 34.27 5.64 -32.34
CA ASN A 745 33.86 5.67 -33.75
C ASN A 745 32.88 4.53 -34.07
N GLY A 746 31.88 4.33 -33.20
CA GLY A 746 30.85 3.30 -33.33
C GLY A 746 31.34 1.85 -33.17
N THR A 747 32.57 1.62 -32.71
CA THR A 747 33.12 0.30 -32.39
C THR A 747 33.25 0.13 -30.88
N PRO A 748 32.80 -0.98 -30.25
CA PRO A 748 32.92 -1.16 -28.81
C PRO A 748 34.40 -1.22 -28.38
N VAL A 749 34.74 -0.46 -27.33
CA VAL A 749 36.07 -0.43 -26.71
C VAL A 749 36.37 -1.80 -26.08
N ASN A 750 35.42 -2.31 -25.29
CA ASN A 750 35.46 -3.65 -24.71
C ASN A 750 34.55 -4.62 -25.48
N LYS A 751 35.13 -5.72 -25.98
CA LYS A 751 34.40 -6.77 -26.71
C LYS A 751 33.93 -7.94 -25.85
N ALA A 752 34.45 -8.09 -24.63
CA ALA A 752 33.99 -9.09 -23.69
C ALA A 752 32.88 -8.50 -22.82
N ASP A 753 31.91 -9.29 -22.38
CA ASP A 753 30.91 -8.82 -21.43
C ASP A 753 31.50 -8.86 -20.02
N SER A 754 31.96 -7.70 -19.56
CA SER A 754 32.79 -7.55 -18.36
C SER A 754 32.55 -6.19 -17.69
N PRO A 755 32.12 -6.13 -16.41
CA PRO A 755 31.79 -7.25 -15.53
C PRO A 755 30.65 -8.16 -16.04
N VAL A 756 30.60 -9.40 -15.53
CA VAL A 756 29.52 -10.36 -15.85
C VAL A 756 28.29 -10.06 -14.97
N ILE A 757 27.08 -10.15 -15.54
CA ILE A 757 25.84 -10.10 -14.76
C ILE A 757 25.65 -11.48 -14.11
N PRO A 758 25.52 -11.59 -12.77
CA PRO A 758 25.61 -12.87 -12.05
C PRO A 758 24.31 -13.67 -12.06
N TYR A 759 23.18 -13.04 -12.39
CA TYR A 759 21.85 -13.63 -12.52
C TYR A 759 21.39 -13.65 -13.99
N SER A 760 20.18 -14.16 -14.25
CA SER A 760 19.53 -14.08 -15.56
C SER A 760 18.06 -13.68 -15.42
N HIS A 761 17.44 -13.30 -16.54
CA HIS A 761 16.01 -13.03 -16.64
C HIS A 761 15.35 -14.14 -17.49
N PRO A 762 15.05 -15.32 -16.91
CA PRO A 762 14.39 -16.37 -17.66
C PRO A 762 13.00 -15.88 -18.09
N PRO A 763 12.61 -16.04 -19.37
CA PRO A 763 11.35 -15.50 -19.85
C PRO A 763 10.17 -16.35 -19.35
N PRO A 764 8.99 -15.77 -19.11
CA PRO A 764 7.84 -16.48 -18.54
C PRO A 764 7.41 -17.71 -19.36
N SER A 765 6.82 -18.69 -18.68
CA SER A 765 6.26 -19.87 -19.35
C SER A 765 5.12 -19.49 -20.31
N GLU A 766 4.72 -20.41 -21.21
CA GLU A 766 3.55 -20.19 -22.07
C GLU A 766 2.27 -19.96 -21.25
N TYR A 767 2.13 -20.67 -20.13
CA TYR A 767 1.01 -20.47 -19.21
C TYR A 767 1.05 -19.08 -18.57
N ASP A 768 2.20 -18.68 -18.05
CA ASP A 768 2.40 -17.37 -17.42
C ASP A 768 2.14 -16.22 -18.40
N ARG A 769 2.64 -16.30 -19.65
CA ARG A 769 2.32 -15.33 -20.70
C ARG A 769 0.84 -15.30 -21.10
N SER A 770 0.12 -16.41 -20.93
CA SER A 770 -1.34 -16.47 -21.12
C SER A 770 -2.12 -15.80 -19.97
N CYS A 771 -1.50 -15.62 -18.81
CA CYS A 771 -2.07 -14.99 -17.62
C CYS A 771 -1.53 -13.58 -17.34
N GLY A 772 -0.37 -13.19 -17.90
CA GLY A 772 0.33 -11.94 -17.55
C GLY A 772 1.16 -12.06 -16.27
N THR A 773 1.36 -13.27 -15.77
CA THR A 773 1.98 -13.60 -14.48
C THR A 773 3.45 -14.00 -14.65
N TYR A 774 4.13 -14.33 -13.55
CA TYR A 774 5.49 -14.89 -13.59
C TYR A 774 5.66 -16.03 -12.58
N GLY A 775 6.26 -17.14 -13.02
CA GLY A 775 6.63 -18.29 -12.18
C GLY A 775 5.48 -19.18 -11.68
N LEU A 776 4.23 -18.92 -12.05
CA LEU A 776 3.06 -19.55 -11.43
C LEU A 776 2.64 -20.89 -12.05
N SER A 777 3.17 -21.23 -13.24
CA SER A 777 2.86 -22.48 -13.96
C SER A 777 2.87 -23.77 -13.10
N PRO A 778 3.76 -23.98 -12.11
CA PRO A 778 3.76 -25.18 -11.26
C PRO A 778 2.53 -25.34 -10.34
N PHE A 779 1.78 -24.26 -10.09
CA PHE A 779 0.68 -24.20 -9.11
C PHE A 779 -0.70 -24.37 -9.75
N GLN A 780 -0.77 -24.73 -11.03
CA GLN A 780 -2.03 -24.95 -11.74
C GLN A 780 -2.88 -26.05 -11.08
N LEU A 781 -4.18 -25.79 -10.93
CA LEU A 781 -5.09 -26.77 -10.35
C LEU A 781 -5.45 -27.90 -11.35
N PRO A 782 -5.50 -29.18 -10.90
CA PRO A 782 -5.43 -29.64 -9.52
C PRO A 782 -3.98 -29.79 -8.99
N ASN A 783 -3.69 -29.08 -7.90
CA ASN A 783 -2.49 -29.26 -7.07
C ASN A 783 -2.84 -30.15 -5.86
N THR A 784 -1.87 -30.85 -5.28
CA THR A 784 -2.01 -31.62 -4.02
C THR A 784 -2.01 -30.75 -2.78
N GLU A 785 -1.39 -29.58 -2.84
CA GLU A 785 -1.19 -28.63 -1.72
C GLU A 785 -2.20 -27.46 -1.78
N CYS A 786 -3.27 -27.59 -2.59
CA CYS A 786 -4.32 -26.57 -2.74
C CYS A 786 -5.74 -27.21 -2.83
N PRO A 787 -6.81 -26.42 -2.60
CA PRO A 787 -8.18 -26.83 -2.89
C PRO A 787 -8.40 -27.09 -4.39
N LYS A 788 -9.52 -27.73 -4.73
CA LYS A 788 -9.85 -28.03 -6.14
C LYS A 788 -10.24 -26.81 -6.99
N THR A 789 -10.59 -25.71 -6.34
CA THR A 789 -10.85 -24.40 -6.94
C THR A 789 -10.88 -23.37 -5.82
N PHE A 790 -10.56 -22.11 -6.13
CA PHE A 790 -10.88 -20.95 -5.30
C PHE A 790 -12.10 -20.23 -5.88
N VAL A 791 -12.16 -20.09 -7.21
CA VAL A 791 -13.34 -19.58 -7.93
C VAL A 791 -14.36 -20.71 -8.14
N CYS A 792 -15.54 -20.63 -7.52
CA CYS A 792 -16.46 -21.78 -7.41
C CYS A 792 -17.13 -22.23 -8.72
N ASP A 793 -17.35 -21.32 -9.65
CA ASP A 793 -18.08 -21.52 -10.91
C ASP A 793 -17.31 -20.96 -12.13
N LYS A 794 -15.97 -21.02 -12.06
CA LYS A 794 -15.01 -20.59 -13.09
C LYS A 794 -15.53 -20.74 -14.54
N GLN A 795 -15.61 -19.61 -15.24
CA GLN A 795 -16.00 -19.45 -16.64
C GLN A 795 -14.90 -18.84 -17.50
N SER A 796 -14.11 -17.87 -16.99
CA SER A 796 -13.09 -17.15 -17.77
C SER A 796 -11.68 -17.79 -17.70
N LYS A 797 -10.75 -17.23 -18.49
CA LYS A 797 -9.30 -17.47 -18.35
C LYS A 797 -8.71 -16.71 -17.16
N PHE A 798 -9.22 -15.52 -16.83
CA PHE A 798 -8.76 -14.73 -15.69
C PHE A 798 -8.98 -15.48 -14.36
N ALA A 799 -10.17 -16.06 -14.17
CA ALA A 799 -10.48 -16.95 -13.04
C ALA A 799 -9.67 -18.26 -13.02
N GLU A 800 -9.08 -18.68 -14.15
CA GLU A 800 -8.10 -19.78 -14.17
C GLU A 800 -6.74 -19.34 -13.66
N CYS A 801 -6.31 -18.13 -14.01
CA CYS A 801 -5.09 -17.53 -13.48
C CYS A 801 -5.22 -17.27 -11.97
N LEU A 802 -6.36 -16.76 -11.50
CA LEU A 802 -6.64 -16.56 -10.06
C LEU A 802 -6.62 -17.86 -9.26
N ASN A 803 -7.19 -18.94 -9.80
CA ASN A 803 -7.07 -20.27 -9.18
C ASN A 803 -5.62 -20.73 -8.97
N THR A 804 -4.70 -20.33 -9.86
CA THR A 804 -3.27 -20.63 -9.78
C THR A 804 -2.54 -19.67 -8.85
N MET A 805 -2.85 -18.37 -8.91
CA MET A 805 -2.32 -17.34 -7.99
C MET A 805 -2.64 -17.65 -6.53
N ASN A 806 -3.91 -17.99 -6.24
CA ASN A 806 -4.35 -18.29 -4.88
C ASN A 806 -3.78 -19.63 -4.38
N CYS A 807 -3.45 -20.54 -5.30
CA CYS A 807 -2.72 -21.76 -4.98
C CYS A 807 -1.24 -21.47 -4.62
N TYR A 808 -0.54 -20.68 -5.43
CA TYR A 808 0.82 -20.20 -5.13
C TYR A 808 0.88 -19.54 -3.73
N MET A 809 -0.03 -18.59 -3.49
CA MET A 809 -0.12 -17.86 -2.23
C MET A 809 -0.37 -18.79 -1.05
N MET A 810 -1.33 -19.71 -1.17
CA MET A 810 -1.68 -20.63 -0.09
C MET A 810 -0.51 -21.54 0.30
N VAL A 811 0.24 -22.06 -0.67
CA VAL A 811 1.42 -22.91 -0.40
C VAL A 811 2.52 -22.10 0.28
N GLY A 812 2.78 -20.86 -0.16
CA GLY A 812 3.77 -19.98 0.49
C GLY A 812 3.35 -19.46 1.88
N MET A 813 2.05 -19.26 2.12
CA MET A 813 1.52 -18.76 3.41
C MET A 813 1.24 -19.86 4.44
N THR A 814 1.65 -21.11 4.18
CA THR A 814 1.59 -22.20 5.16
C THR A 814 3.00 -22.48 5.64
N THR A 815 3.32 -22.06 6.88
CA THR A 815 4.72 -21.89 7.35
C THR A 815 4.93 -22.36 8.79
N TYR A 816 6.19 -22.67 9.13
CA TYR A 816 6.63 -22.85 10.52
C TYR A 816 6.94 -21.48 11.16
N SER A 817 6.63 -21.30 12.44
CA SER A 817 7.01 -20.11 13.22
C SER A 817 8.33 -20.26 13.99
N SER A 818 9.15 -21.24 13.59
CA SER A 818 10.40 -21.64 14.26
C SER A 818 11.52 -20.59 14.25
N GLU A 819 11.41 -19.58 13.40
CA GLU A 819 12.36 -18.45 13.27
C GLU A 819 11.82 -17.16 13.92
N GLY A 820 10.67 -17.23 14.61
CA GLY A 820 10.06 -16.12 15.35
C GLY A 820 8.96 -15.37 14.59
N ASP A 821 8.27 -14.47 15.30
CA ASP A 821 7.08 -13.78 14.78
C ASP A 821 7.40 -12.81 13.63
N ASN A 822 8.57 -12.15 13.67
CA ASN A 822 9.05 -11.30 12.58
C ASN A 822 9.32 -12.11 11.30
N ALA A 823 10.09 -13.19 11.40
CA ALA A 823 10.35 -14.08 10.27
C ALA A 823 9.05 -14.70 9.71
N LEU A 824 8.15 -15.15 10.60
CA LEU A 824 6.82 -15.66 10.25
C LEU A 824 6.00 -14.66 9.41
N PHE A 825 6.01 -13.38 9.77
CA PHE A 825 5.35 -12.33 9.00
C PHE A 825 5.95 -12.23 7.60
N LEU A 826 7.28 -12.11 7.50
CA LEU A 826 7.99 -11.96 6.22
C LEU A 826 7.77 -13.17 5.29
N HIS A 827 7.85 -14.40 5.83
CA HIS A 827 7.62 -15.64 5.08
C HIS A 827 6.21 -15.73 4.49
N GLN A 828 5.20 -15.12 5.11
CA GLN A 828 3.83 -15.10 4.59
C GLN A 828 3.53 -13.87 3.72
N MET A 829 4.08 -12.71 4.05
CA MET A 829 3.81 -11.47 3.30
C MET A 829 4.51 -11.41 1.95
N ILE A 830 5.67 -12.06 1.78
CA ILE A 830 6.32 -12.23 0.48
C ILE A 830 5.40 -12.93 -0.55
N PRO A 831 4.91 -14.18 -0.34
CA PRO A 831 4.02 -14.85 -1.29
C PRO A 831 2.63 -14.19 -1.42
N HIS A 832 2.17 -13.49 -0.38
CA HIS A 832 0.96 -12.66 -0.41
C HIS A 832 1.11 -11.46 -1.37
N HIS A 833 2.16 -10.64 -1.23
CA HIS A 833 2.39 -9.51 -2.12
C HIS A 833 2.72 -9.96 -3.56
N ILE A 834 3.41 -11.09 -3.73
CA ILE A 834 3.62 -11.70 -5.06
C ILE A 834 2.27 -12.10 -5.68
N ASN A 835 1.28 -12.56 -4.90
CA ASN A 835 -0.07 -12.81 -5.40
C ASN A 835 -0.74 -11.51 -5.90
N ALA A 836 -0.78 -10.45 -5.09
CA ALA A 836 -1.37 -9.16 -5.47
C ALA A 836 -0.72 -8.55 -6.73
N VAL A 837 0.61 -8.54 -6.83
CA VAL A 837 1.35 -8.08 -8.03
C VAL A 837 0.93 -8.90 -9.26
N ASN A 838 0.80 -10.22 -9.12
CA ASN A 838 0.32 -11.07 -10.22
C ASN A 838 -1.17 -10.85 -10.53
N MET A 839 -2.04 -10.57 -9.55
CA MET A 839 -3.45 -10.25 -9.78
C MET A 839 -3.61 -8.95 -10.58
N ALA A 840 -2.87 -7.91 -10.19
CA ALA A 840 -2.90 -6.61 -10.86
C ALA A 840 -2.40 -6.73 -12.31
N LYS A 841 -1.28 -7.43 -12.53
CA LYS A 841 -0.79 -7.75 -13.89
C LYS A 841 -1.79 -8.58 -14.68
N ALA A 842 -2.45 -9.56 -14.06
CA ALA A 842 -3.46 -10.38 -14.74
C ALA A 842 -4.71 -9.60 -15.13
N LEU A 843 -5.13 -8.59 -14.35
CA LEU A 843 -6.26 -7.73 -14.70
C LEU A 843 -5.90 -6.75 -15.82
N PHE A 844 -4.71 -6.15 -15.81
CA PHE A 844 -4.20 -5.41 -16.97
C PHE A 844 -4.10 -6.31 -18.22
N LYS A 845 -3.64 -7.55 -18.07
CA LYS A 845 -3.53 -8.53 -19.17
C LYS A 845 -4.90 -8.93 -19.76
N ALA A 846 -5.98 -8.81 -18.99
CA ALA A 846 -7.33 -9.11 -19.45
C ALA A 846 -7.88 -8.05 -20.43
N ASP A 847 -7.26 -6.87 -20.54
CA ASP A 847 -7.66 -5.78 -21.47
C ASP A 847 -9.12 -5.31 -21.27
N VAL A 848 -9.57 -5.29 -20.00
CA VAL A 848 -10.96 -4.97 -19.60
C VAL A 848 -11.16 -3.53 -19.08
N LEU A 849 -10.09 -2.77 -18.84
CA LEU A 849 -10.14 -1.41 -18.31
C LEU A 849 -9.92 -0.37 -19.43
N ASN A 850 -10.83 0.60 -19.56
CA ASN A 850 -10.72 1.68 -20.53
C ASN A 850 -10.17 2.96 -19.87
N CYS A 851 -8.86 2.99 -19.61
CA CYS A 851 -8.15 4.18 -19.17
C CYS A 851 -7.07 4.61 -20.18
N PRO A 852 -7.36 5.58 -21.09
CA PRO A 852 -6.39 6.08 -22.07
C PRO A 852 -5.46 7.18 -21.52
N ASP A 853 -5.75 7.71 -20.33
CA ASP A 853 -5.08 8.82 -19.67
C ASP A 853 -5.49 8.75 -18.18
N LEU A 854 -4.51 8.55 -17.29
CA LEU A 854 -4.73 8.23 -15.87
C LEU A 854 -5.23 9.41 -15.04
N LEU A 855 -5.09 10.65 -15.53
CA LEU A 855 -5.60 11.84 -14.84
C LEU A 855 -7.14 11.99 -14.97
N ASN A 856 -7.82 11.07 -15.67
CA ASN A 856 -9.28 11.03 -15.73
C ASN A 856 -9.86 10.36 -14.48
N ASN A 857 -10.76 11.04 -13.78
CA ASN A 857 -11.51 10.50 -12.65
C ASN A 857 -12.68 9.58 -13.12
N THR A 858 -12.35 8.50 -13.81
CA THR A 858 -13.26 7.38 -14.13
C THR A 858 -12.92 6.16 -13.28
N ASP A 859 -13.89 5.30 -13.02
CA ASP A 859 -13.71 4.09 -12.21
C ASP A 859 -12.60 3.17 -12.77
N ASP A 860 -12.56 3.00 -14.10
CA ASP A 860 -11.51 2.25 -14.79
C ASP A 860 -10.11 2.86 -14.60
N CYS A 861 -10.00 4.19 -14.53
CA CYS A 861 -8.74 4.88 -14.28
C CYS A 861 -8.34 4.88 -12.80
N LYS A 862 -9.28 5.10 -11.87
CA LYS A 862 -9.08 4.89 -10.43
C LYS A 862 -8.50 3.49 -10.16
N LEU A 863 -9.12 2.47 -10.75
CA LEU A 863 -8.64 1.09 -10.64
C LEU A 863 -7.26 0.93 -11.30
N SER A 864 -7.04 1.50 -12.48
CA SER A 864 -5.73 1.45 -13.15
C SER A 864 -4.60 2.09 -12.31
N ILE A 865 -4.86 3.20 -11.61
CA ILE A 865 -3.90 3.81 -10.67
C ILE A 865 -3.57 2.82 -9.54
N ILE A 866 -4.58 2.20 -8.94
CA ILE A 866 -4.39 1.20 -7.87
C ILE A 866 -3.64 -0.04 -8.38
N LEU A 867 -3.88 -0.48 -9.62
CA LEU A 867 -3.13 -1.58 -10.22
C LEU A 867 -1.65 -1.23 -10.44
N TRP A 868 -1.33 0.02 -10.81
CA TRP A 868 0.06 0.49 -10.87
C TRP A 868 0.70 0.52 -9.49
N ASP A 869 0.03 1.12 -8.50
CA ASP A 869 0.50 1.18 -7.10
C ASP A 869 0.81 -0.21 -6.52
N ILE A 870 -0.10 -1.17 -6.70
CA ILE A 870 0.13 -2.57 -6.30
C ILE A 870 1.37 -3.16 -6.99
N ILE A 871 1.61 -2.86 -8.27
CA ILE A 871 2.77 -3.40 -9.01
C ILE A 871 4.09 -2.72 -8.59
N GLY A 872 4.10 -1.42 -8.32
CA GLY A 872 5.31 -0.69 -7.91
C GLY A 872 5.64 -0.93 -6.43
N ASN A 873 4.75 -0.47 -5.56
CA ASN A 873 4.93 -0.40 -4.11
C ASN A 873 5.08 -1.81 -3.50
N GLN A 874 4.23 -2.77 -3.86
CA GLN A 874 4.36 -4.12 -3.29
C GLN A 874 5.60 -4.89 -3.81
N ASN A 875 6.14 -4.56 -4.99
CA ASN A 875 7.44 -5.10 -5.43
C ASN A 875 8.60 -4.54 -4.61
N LEU A 876 8.59 -3.24 -4.27
CA LEU A 876 9.56 -2.65 -3.34
C LEU A 876 9.45 -3.34 -1.97
N GLN A 877 8.24 -3.48 -1.42
CA GLN A 877 7.99 -4.18 -0.15
C GLN A 877 8.48 -5.64 -0.18
N ILE A 878 8.30 -6.39 -1.28
CA ILE A 878 8.86 -7.74 -1.43
C ILE A 878 10.38 -7.74 -1.28
N GLN A 879 11.09 -6.77 -1.87
CA GLN A 879 12.54 -6.67 -1.74
C GLN A 879 12.97 -6.30 -0.32
N THR A 880 12.29 -5.32 0.31
CA THR A 880 12.49 -4.98 1.73
C THR A 880 12.27 -6.18 2.64
N MET A 881 11.30 -7.05 2.35
CA MET A 881 11.08 -8.26 3.15
C MET A 881 12.19 -9.31 2.98
N TYR A 882 12.75 -9.46 1.77
CA TYR A 882 13.93 -10.30 1.55
C TYR A 882 15.20 -9.74 2.20
N GLN A 883 15.34 -8.41 2.28
CA GLN A 883 16.40 -7.74 3.03
C GLN A 883 16.31 -8.08 4.52
N LEU A 884 15.15 -7.86 5.15
CA LEU A 884 14.94 -8.08 6.58
C LEU A 884 15.19 -9.55 6.99
N LEU A 885 14.84 -10.53 6.13
CA LEU A 885 15.22 -11.94 6.33
C LEU A 885 16.75 -12.16 6.24
N ALA A 886 17.41 -11.56 5.24
CA ALA A 886 18.84 -11.71 5.02
C ALA A 886 19.70 -11.09 6.14
N GLU A 887 19.25 -9.98 6.74
CA GLU A 887 19.93 -9.29 7.83
C GLU A 887 19.93 -10.07 9.14
N GLN A 888 18.82 -10.72 9.49
CA GLN A 888 18.76 -11.65 10.63
C GLN A 888 19.47 -12.99 10.34
N GLY A 889 19.67 -13.32 9.06
CA GLY A 889 20.21 -14.60 8.62
C GLY A 889 19.19 -15.74 8.62
N ASP A 890 17.90 -15.39 8.60
CA ASP A 890 16.79 -16.32 8.48
C ASP A 890 16.71 -16.92 7.07
N LYS A 891 15.95 -18.00 6.91
CA LYS A 891 15.73 -18.59 5.58
C LYS A 891 14.79 -17.70 4.77
N LYS A 892 14.94 -17.72 3.44
CA LYS A 892 14.02 -17.08 2.49
C LYS A 892 12.61 -17.69 2.48
N LYS A 893 12.49 -18.92 2.97
CA LYS A 893 11.26 -19.72 3.04
C LYS A 893 11.27 -20.61 4.28
N ASN A 894 10.11 -20.91 4.83
CA ASN A 894 9.95 -21.77 6.02
C ASN A 894 8.66 -22.60 5.93
N ASP A 895 8.38 -23.09 4.73
CA ASP A 895 7.06 -23.56 4.30
C ASP A 895 6.75 -24.98 4.80
N CYS A 896 5.47 -25.28 4.99
CA CYS A 896 4.97 -26.55 5.50
C CYS A 896 3.72 -27.02 4.75
N VAL A 897 3.52 -28.33 4.65
CA VAL A 897 2.33 -28.91 3.97
C VAL A 897 1.21 -29.20 4.98
N VAL A 898 0.10 -28.48 4.87
CA VAL A 898 -1.08 -28.60 5.75
C VAL A 898 -2.18 -29.51 5.18
N ASP A 899 -3.03 -30.10 6.05
CA ASP A 899 -4.20 -30.88 5.61
C ASP A 899 -5.38 -29.95 5.24
N ILE A 900 -5.69 -29.90 3.95
CA ILE A 900 -6.82 -29.15 3.35
C ILE A 900 -8.12 -29.99 3.48
N HIS A 901 -8.42 -30.32 4.73
CA HIS A 901 -9.59 -31.04 5.27
C HIS A 901 -9.96 -32.40 4.64
N HIS A 902 -9.34 -33.46 5.16
CA HIS A 902 -10.09 -34.69 5.46
C HIS A 902 -10.97 -34.56 6.72
N GLY A 903 -12.22 -35.05 6.63
CA GLY A 903 -13.23 -34.78 7.65
C GLY A 903 -13.12 -35.57 8.97
N THR A 904 -13.21 -34.84 10.10
CA THR A 904 -13.52 -35.34 11.45
C THR A 904 -12.60 -36.44 12.02
N ARG A 905 -11.48 -36.04 12.64
CA ARG A 905 -10.98 -36.75 13.82
C ARG A 905 -11.75 -36.33 15.07
N ILE A 906 -12.82 -37.08 15.39
CA ILE A 906 -13.31 -37.11 16.77
C ILE A 906 -12.28 -37.88 17.60
N ARG A 907 -11.83 -37.30 18.71
CA ARG A 907 -11.15 -38.00 19.83
C ARG A 907 -11.97 -37.81 21.10
#